data_AF-A0A4P6XEH4-F1
#
_entry.id   AF-A0A4P6XEH4-F1
#
_cell.length_a   1.000
_cell.length_b   1.000
_cell.length_c   1.000
_cell.angle_alpha   90.00
_cell.angle_beta   90.00
_cell.angle_gamma   90.00
#
_symmetry.space_group_name_H-M   'P 1'
#
loop_
_entity.id
_entity.type
_entity.pdbx_description
1 polymer ?
#
loop_
_entity_poly.entity_id
_entity_poly.type
_entity_poly.pdbx_seq_one_letter_code
_entity_poly.pdbx_strand_id
1 'polypeptide(L)'
;MSSKAESLDLSNGNTVLDKKYNVYYDIPPSQLNGEAPATKLNFWRNLVSWLRPAYLLDHLNYRSFKIILPTFLQVWVTVILAVIPRTGAWFGAASYLMQILGFICASGGLLVCINIILALACFCAVVIGWLLPLVALAIGTRIRGWPTQQSIAQELIAEGICTQENISKCMMEQFVTGRYLDARATVVFAIALVMGITCFGIFLRIHKMARLVFVAGCISIIINTCYTVFFPIFIPLEIGLVVLKPAGIAFALKIIVPCLVFPFTSSFKYFDVGKLVLTALLEVSDRNERFFSTMKPSEDSFMNYEGLMKDIQSTRVKLASIDVFLASTRYEVSFGRFTSRDAYEFSSRIKALLNTFLGYEYFYVQMQERKEILREVFYPKTRRGSLSNQETSGQSKLFAAFSHTYKEVGKLEDSKVQELFRRKYLEDGKHEPRTLKDLDIVTDHIKEAHGCYLNAVSVALKVCRDWVADANEFRLYSIFDRKGNQTKQKQRHEEVVIARKNLKEFMQLHHNVQNELSMKMLEGMEGHEQILSLISQTSFFLFLSKQVAFQLVALLEFFLEIDEIRPAPVIIWPWARAVFSKSFGRDRNETEQVQKPTSHHRDPDSLAPQTPLQLVMWSLSKLYKTILQEDYSYWLHCAILVNFCAFPFYFKGSAHFFYSWKLVWFPIMCAVSTSQYSADSVYMFSTKVVYTFIGAVVGMVAWYISTGLGDGNYYGYAAVCAVVYFVACFYRHFSVHALPVAGIMICVTPTLVLGTSWSDSQYNALDVGEGWRVAVVRFVSVVAGLSVAFTTTFFPRVRSSKAAFRKKLAATLENLNELQNQVCNFALERYDDPNVRIRVVDDRLSNDIRGLLLRLAALKGTMRSIKYETPLTGAWPTEKYEKLHRLIVSISQLYFLHYRLLDQVKDTDAWIPHMINRAAWNRQEFLSQLISLTSMASESLRLKIEMPEITTATLSIKHLEVLSEMWGTNSVSLNERMYAERRKSEVLQTRRRGLQKLDFENLLSHDGRLNVVALIINHMIYKQIDQAVLLVKGLVGEKYNYDARLFDL
;
A
#
# COMPACT_ATOMS: atom_id res chain seq x y z
N MET A 1 58.85 34.25 -1.98
CA MET A 1 58.16 35.39 -1.35
C MET A 1 56.76 34.92 -1.01
N SER A 2 56.24 34.76 0.21
CA SER A 2 56.60 35.05 1.61
C SER A 2 55.78 34.04 2.44
N SER A 3 56.39 33.06 3.12
CA SER A 3 56.66 32.99 4.57
C SER A 3 55.50 32.57 5.51
N LYS A 4 55.71 31.41 6.18
CA LYS A 4 55.43 31.05 7.60
C LYS A 4 53.95 30.89 8.04
N ALA A 5 53.57 29.94 8.91
CA ALA A 5 54.33 29.18 9.91
C ALA A 5 53.72 27.78 10.17
N GLU A 6 54.61 26.80 10.32
CA GLU A 6 54.38 25.59 11.12
C GLU A 6 54.49 25.93 12.61
N SER A 7 53.60 25.38 13.42
CA SER A 7 53.86 25.12 14.84
C SER A 7 53.30 23.74 15.18
N LEU A 8 54.21 22.78 15.29
CA LEU A 8 54.02 21.50 15.95
C LEU A 8 53.72 21.75 17.44
N ASP A 9 52.67 21.11 17.95
CA ASP A 9 52.64 20.63 19.33
C ASP A 9 52.36 19.12 19.30
N LEU A 10 53.43 18.37 19.56
CA LEU A 10 53.42 16.96 19.90
C LEU A 10 53.01 16.83 21.36
N SER A 11 51.85 16.24 21.64
CA SER A 11 51.66 15.57 22.93
C SER A 11 50.71 14.37 22.83
N ASN A 12 51.35 13.20 22.96
CA ASN A 12 50.84 11.96 23.52
C ASN A 12 49.88 11.10 22.68
N GLY A 13 50.52 10.07 22.13
CA GLY A 13 49.90 8.85 21.67
C GLY A 13 48.94 8.26 22.70
N ASN A 14 47.71 8.09 22.24
CA ASN A 14 46.90 6.90 22.45
C ASN A 14 45.98 6.83 21.24
N THR A 15 46.46 6.24 20.15
CA THR A 15 45.60 5.78 19.06
C THR A 15 44.76 4.63 19.61
N VAL A 16 43.71 4.98 20.36
CA VAL A 16 42.54 4.13 20.46
C VAL A 16 42.01 4.09 19.02
N LEU A 17 42.15 2.94 18.36
CA LEU A 17 41.32 2.61 17.21
C LEU A 17 39.89 2.98 17.60
N ASP A 18 39.33 4.04 17.00
CA ASP A 18 37.95 4.47 17.22
C ASP A 18 37.05 3.31 16.79
N LYS A 19 36.77 2.41 17.74
CA LYS A 19 35.86 1.28 17.54
C LYS A 19 34.51 1.91 17.28
N LYS A 20 34.08 1.93 16.01
CA LYS A 20 32.75 2.40 15.65
C LYS A 20 31.73 1.51 16.33
N TYR A 21 30.94 2.08 17.25
CA TYR A 21 29.85 1.42 17.96
C TYR A 21 28.50 1.66 17.26
N ASN A 22 27.55 0.75 17.44
CA ASN A 22 26.18 0.83 16.90
C ASN A 22 26.12 0.97 15.36
N VAL A 23 26.89 0.15 14.65
CA VAL A 23 27.01 0.24 13.18
C VAL A 23 25.93 -0.58 12.50
N TYR A 24 24.91 0.09 11.96
CA TYR A 24 23.88 -0.53 11.09
C TYR A 24 24.14 -0.28 9.59
N TYR A 25 24.69 0.89 9.24
CA TYR A 25 25.05 1.29 7.87
C TYR A 25 26.56 1.50 7.75
N ASP A 26 27.16 1.10 6.62
CA ASP A 26 28.61 1.30 6.35
C ASP A 26 28.99 2.80 6.31
N ILE A 27 28.02 3.67 6.02
CA ILE A 27 28.11 5.13 6.07
C ILE A 27 27.05 5.62 7.08
N PRO A 28 27.41 6.36 8.14
CA PRO A 28 26.42 6.85 9.09
C PRO A 28 25.43 7.78 8.38
N PRO A 29 24.11 7.63 8.59
CA PRO A 29 23.17 8.66 8.16
C PRO A 29 23.57 9.95 8.88
N SER A 30 23.77 11.03 8.12
CA SER A 30 24.02 12.37 8.66
C SER A 30 23.08 12.63 9.83
N GLN A 31 23.65 12.93 11.00
CA GLN A 31 22.97 13.09 12.29
C GLN A 31 21.56 13.67 12.14
N LEU A 32 20.57 12.95 12.69
CA LEU A 32 19.17 13.39 12.81
C LEU A 32 19.06 14.62 13.73
N ASN A 33 19.31 15.80 13.18
CA ASN A 33 18.72 17.06 13.62
C ASN A 33 17.89 17.58 12.45
N GLY A 34 16.60 17.21 12.45
CA GLY A 34 15.71 17.49 11.33
C GLY A 34 16.09 16.72 10.08
N GLU A 35 15.13 16.51 9.18
CA GLU A 35 15.47 16.18 7.81
C GLU A 35 16.46 17.25 7.32
N ALA A 36 17.74 16.91 7.16
CA ALA A 36 18.63 17.73 6.36
C ALA A 36 17.89 17.90 5.03
N PRO A 37 17.48 19.13 4.66
CA PRO A 37 16.71 19.33 3.43
C PRO A 37 17.56 18.69 2.35
N ALA A 38 17.01 17.67 1.68
CA ALA A 38 17.68 16.98 0.58
C ALA A 38 18.37 18.06 -0.22
N THR A 39 19.71 18.08 -0.22
CA THR A 39 20.50 19.18 -0.78
C THR A 39 19.89 19.45 -2.13
N LYS A 40 19.24 20.61 -2.28
CA LYS A 40 18.45 20.92 -3.48
C LYS A 40 19.43 20.72 -4.61
N LEU A 41 19.27 19.63 -5.35
CA LEU A 41 20.12 19.31 -6.49
C LEU A 41 20.18 20.58 -7.32
N ASN A 42 21.40 21.06 -7.58
CA ASN A 42 21.61 22.25 -8.39
C ASN A 42 20.68 22.18 -9.60
N PHE A 43 20.03 23.29 -9.97
CA PHE A 43 19.02 23.31 -11.04
C PHE A 43 19.48 22.53 -12.28
N TRP A 44 20.76 22.67 -12.65
CA TRP A 44 21.41 21.91 -13.72
C TRP A 44 21.47 20.39 -13.51
N ARG A 45 21.81 19.91 -12.30
CA ARG A 45 21.79 18.46 -11.99
C ARG A 45 20.37 17.91 -11.96
N ASN A 46 19.40 18.69 -11.47
CA ASN A 46 17.98 18.34 -11.55
C ASN A 46 17.50 18.29 -13.01
N LEU A 47 17.84 19.28 -13.82
CA LEU A 47 17.51 19.34 -15.24
C LEU A 47 18.15 18.16 -16.01
N VAL A 48 19.42 17.85 -15.76
CA VAL A 48 20.12 16.71 -16.37
C VAL A 48 19.50 15.37 -15.93
N SER A 49 19.13 15.23 -14.65
CA SER A 49 18.45 14.03 -14.17
C SER A 49 17.03 13.88 -14.74
N TRP A 50 16.36 15.00 -15.03
CA TRP A 50 15.02 15.03 -15.63
C TRP A 50 15.06 14.80 -17.15
N LEU A 51 16.09 15.29 -17.84
CA LEU A 51 16.32 15.09 -19.27
C LEU A 51 16.89 13.71 -19.60
N ARG A 52 17.64 13.08 -18.69
CA ARG A 52 18.18 11.73 -18.91
C ARG A 52 17.02 10.72 -19.00
N PRO A 53 16.87 9.99 -20.13
CA PRO A 53 15.84 8.97 -20.29
C PRO A 53 16.21 7.71 -19.51
N ALA A 54 16.16 7.77 -18.17
CA ALA A 54 16.45 6.66 -17.27
C ALA A 54 15.58 5.43 -17.55
N TYR A 55 14.33 5.65 -17.98
CA TYR A 55 13.38 4.58 -18.36
C TYR A 55 13.87 3.70 -19.53
N LEU A 56 14.78 4.23 -20.37
CA LEU A 56 15.37 3.50 -21.49
C LEU A 56 16.78 3.01 -21.12
N LEU A 57 17.68 3.93 -20.74
CA LEU A 57 19.10 3.64 -20.57
C LEU A 57 19.40 2.67 -19.43
N ASP A 58 18.69 2.78 -18.29
CA ASP A 58 18.93 1.91 -17.14
C ASP A 58 18.25 0.53 -17.29
N HIS A 59 17.46 0.35 -18.35
CA HIS A 59 16.67 -0.84 -18.63
C HIS A 59 17.05 -1.56 -19.93
N LEU A 60 18.24 -1.31 -20.49
CA LEU A 60 18.81 -2.07 -21.62
C LEU A 60 19.37 -3.45 -21.21
N ASN A 61 18.69 -4.13 -20.29
CA ASN A 61 19.09 -5.44 -19.78
C ASN A 61 18.21 -6.55 -20.37
N TYR A 62 18.73 -7.77 -20.49
CA TYR A 62 17.99 -8.94 -20.98
C TYR A 62 16.68 -9.19 -20.21
N ARG A 63 16.68 -8.95 -18.89
CA ARG A 63 15.49 -9.06 -18.03
C ARG A 63 14.38 -8.08 -18.43
N SER A 64 14.76 -6.85 -18.76
CA SER A 64 13.84 -5.79 -19.19
C SER A 64 13.31 -6.05 -20.60
N PHE A 65 14.16 -6.55 -21.49
CA PHE A 65 13.78 -6.92 -22.86
C PHE A 65 12.69 -8.00 -22.88
N LYS A 66 12.77 -9.03 -22.01
CA LYS A 66 11.73 -10.06 -21.85
C LYS A 66 10.35 -9.48 -21.48
N ILE A 67 10.30 -8.33 -20.80
CA ILE A 67 9.04 -7.68 -20.40
C ILE A 67 8.44 -6.89 -21.57
N ILE A 68 9.29 -6.23 -22.36
CA ILE A 68 8.87 -5.33 -23.43
C ILE A 68 8.46 -6.06 -24.70
N LEU A 69 9.22 -7.09 -25.08
CA LEU A 69 9.05 -7.78 -26.35
C LEU A 69 7.61 -8.28 -26.59
N PRO A 70 6.90 -8.88 -25.60
CA PRO A 70 5.50 -9.27 -25.78
C PRO A 70 4.56 -8.09 -26.09
N THR A 71 4.71 -6.96 -25.40
CA THR A 71 3.89 -5.77 -25.74
C THR A 71 4.20 -5.20 -27.10
N PHE A 72 5.48 -5.16 -27.46
CA PHE A 72 5.89 -4.63 -28.74
C PHE A 72 5.31 -5.48 -29.87
N LEU A 73 5.45 -6.81 -29.79
CA LEU A 73 4.89 -7.73 -30.78
C LEU A 73 3.36 -7.66 -30.85
N GLN A 74 2.67 -7.57 -29.71
CA GLN A 74 1.21 -7.41 -29.68
C GLN A 74 0.76 -6.17 -30.49
N VAL A 75 1.41 -5.03 -30.30
CA VAL A 75 1.00 -3.79 -30.97
C VAL A 75 1.54 -3.73 -32.40
N TRP A 76 2.79 -4.13 -32.64
CA TRP A 76 3.40 -4.05 -33.97
C TRP A 76 2.69 -4.93 -35.00
N VAL A 77 2.27 -6.14 -34.62
CA VAL A 77 1.45 -7.00 -35.49
C VAL A 77 0.14 -6.32 -35.89
N THR A 78 -0.48 -5.55 -34.98
CA THR A 78 -1.70 -4.78 -35.32
C THR A 78 -1.45 -3.64 -36.30
N VAL A 79 -0.23 -3.05 -36.32
CA VAL A 79 0.14 -2.07 -37.35
C VAL A 79 0.22 -2.73 -38.71
N ILE A 80 0.89 -3.89 -38.80
CA ILE A 80 1.01 -4.64 -40.06
C ILE A 80 -0.37 -4.99 -40.62
N LEU A 81 -1.27 -5.48 -39.77
CA LEU A 81 -2.64 -5.82 -40.18
C LEU A 81 -3.45 -4.60 -40.63
N ALA A 82 -3.18 -3.40 -40.10
CA ALA A 82 -3.84 -2.17 -40.52
C ALA A 82 -3.30 -1.61 -41.85
N VAL A 83 -2.01 -1.85 -42.13
CA VAL A 83 -1.30 -1.34 -43.31
C VAL A 83 -1.55 -2.20 -44.55
N ILE A 84 -1.71 -3.52 -44.40
CA ILE A 84 -1.98 -4.42 -45.52
C ILE A 84 -3.38 -4.09 -46.12
N PRO A 85 -3.51 -3.74 -47.41
CA PRO A 85 -4.76 -3.22 -47.97
C PRO A 85 -5.96 -4.17 -47.84
N ARG A 86 -5.74 -5.48 -48.03
CA ARG A 86 -6.80 -6.49 -47.93
C ARG A 86 -7.36 -6.61 -46.50
N THR A 87 -6.48 -6.62 -45.50
CA THR A 87 -6.89 -6.70 -44.10
C THR A 87 -7.44 -5.36 -43.61
N GLY A 88 -6.80 -4.25 -43.97
CA GLY A 88 -7.27 -2.89 -43.69
C GLY A 88 -8.70 -2.65 -44.18
N ALA A 89 -9.00 -3.01 -45.43
CA ALA A 89 -10.35 -2.90 -45.98
C ALA A 89 -11.40 -3.72 -45.20
N TRP A 90 -11.02 -4.87 -44.63
CA TRP A 90 -11.93 -5.70 -43.82
C TRP A 90 -12.23 -5.11 -42.43
N PHE A 91 -11.25 -4.40 -41.85
CA PHE A 91 -11.39 -3.68 -40.59
C PHE A 91 -12.14 -2.35 -40.74
N GLY A 92 -12.00 -1.69 -41.89
CA GLY A 92 -12.56 -0.37 -42.16
C GLY A 92 -11.80 0.75 -41.47
N ALA A 93 -12.41 1.94 -41.40
CA ALA A 93 -11.80 3.18 -40.91
C ALA A 93 -11.37 3.16 -39.42
N ALA A 94 -11.75 2.13 -38.64
CA ALA A 94 -11.41 2.00 -37.22
C ALA A 94 -10.20 1.09 -36.95
N SER A 95 -9.37 0.81 -37.96
CA SER A 95 -8.22 -0.11 -37.85
C SER A 95 -7.15 0.32 -36.84
N TYR A 96 -7.10 1.59 -36.43
CA TYR A 96 -6.17 2.05 -35.38
C TYR A 96 -6.66 1.74 -33.95
N LEU A 97 -7.93 1.38 -33.77
CA LEU A 97 -8.51 1.05 -32.45
C LEU A 97 -7.81 -0.16 -31.82
N MET A 98 -7.38 -1.14 -32.61
CA MET A 98 -6.63 -2.31 -32.11
C MET A 98 -5.29 -1.93 -31.48
N GLN A 99 -4.59 -0.93 -32.04
CA GLN A 99 -3.31 -0.44 -31.52
C GLN A 99 -3.52 0.27 -30.17
N ILE A 100 -4.59 1.08 -30.07
CA ILE A 100 -4.98 1.78 -28.84
C ILE A 100 -5.32 0.77 -27.73
N LEU A 101 -6.19 -0.20 -28.02
CA LEU A 101 -6.54 -1.25 -27.07
C LEU A 101 -5.32 -2.08 -26.68
N GLY A 102 -4.37 -2.29 -27.59
CA GLY A 102 -3.10 -2.95 -27.33
C GLY A 102 -2.25 -2.23 -26.27
N PHE A 103 -2.12 -0.90 -26.35
CA PHE A 103 -1.37 -0.11 -25.37
C PHE A 103 -2.11 0.10 -24.04
N ILE A 104 -3.43 0.24 -24.07
CA ILE A 104 -4.26 0.30 -22.85
C ILE A 104 -4.13 -1.02 -22.10
N CYS A 105 -4.31 -2.14 -22.81
CA CYS A 105 -4.24 -3.49 -22.29
C CYS A 105 -2.91 -4.17 -22.64
N ALA A 106 -1.79 -3.54 -22.25
CA ALA A 106 -0.44 -4.10 -22.37
C ALA A 106 -0.37 -5.56 -21.88
N SER A 107 0.25 -6.43 -22.67
CA SER A 107 0.47 -7.85 -22.34
C SER A 107 1.73 -8.13 -21.54
N GLY A 108 2.79 -7.37 -21.79
CA GLY A 108 4.10 -7.47 -21.16
C GLY A 108 4.08 -7.16 -19.66
N GLY A 109 4.94 -7.86 -18.92
CA GLY A 109 5.02 -7.77 -17.46
C GLY A 109 3.87 -8.45 -16.71
N LEU A 110 2.72 -8.67 -17.36
CA LEU A 110 1.58 -9.43 -16.84
C LEU A 110 1.71 -10.92 -17.16
N LEU A 111 1.01 -11.71 -16.36
CA LEU A 111 1.07 -13.17 -16.42
C LEU A 111 0.06 -13.69 -17.42
N VAL A 112 0.31 -14.89 -17.95
CA VAL A 112 -0.56 -15.48 -18.99
C VAL A 112 -2.02 -15.55 -18.51
N CYS A 113 -2.27 -16.05 -17.31
CA CYS A 113 -3.64 -16.18 -16.79
C CYS A 113 -4.32 -14.83 -16.50
N ILE A 114 -3.58 -13.84 -16.00
CA ILE A 114 -4.13 -12.49 -15.81
C ILE A 114 -4.44 -11.87 -17.17
N ASN A 115 -3.59 -12.06 -18.19
CA ASN A 115 -3.84 -11.59 -19.54
C ASN A 115 -5.11 -12.21 -20.14
N ILE A 116 -5.33 -13.52 -19.95
CA ILE A 116 -6.54 -14.23 -20.41
C ILE A 116 -7.79 -13.68 -19.72
N ILE A 117 -7.82 -13.67 -18.38
CA ILE A 117 -8.98 -13.18 -17.60
C ILE A 117 -9.30 -11.74 -17.97
N LEU A 118 -8.27 -10.89 -18.07
CA LEU A 118 -8.44 -9.49 -18.40
C LEU A 118 -8.90 -9.28 -19.84
N ALA A 119 -8.37 -10.03 -20.80
CA ALA A 119 -8.79 -9.98 -22.20
C ALA A 119 -10.26 -10.37 -22.35
N LEU A 120 -10.68 -11.48 -21.73
CA LEU A 120 -12.06 -11.93 -21.72
C LEU A 120 -12.99 -10.91 -21.06
N ALA A 121 -12.63 -10.38 -19.88
CA ALA A 121 -13.43 -9.39 -19.18
C ALA A 121 -13.57 -8.07 -19.97
N CYS A 122 -12.48 -7.59 -20.60
CA CYS A 122 -12.52 -6.42 -21.46
C CYS A 122 -13.37 -6.66 -22.70
N PHE A 123 -13.27 -7.84 -23.32
CA PHE A 123 -14.11 -8.20 -24.47
C PHE A 123 -15.60 -8.26 -24.10
N CYS A 124 -15.95 -8.88 -22.96
CA CYS A 124 -17.32 -8.86 -22.44
C CYS A 124 -17.84 -7.43 -22.22
N ALA A 125 -17.01 -6.52 -21.68
CA ALA A 125 -17.40 -5.13 -21.52
C ALA A 125 -17.60 -4.40 -22.86
N VAL A 126 -16.78 -4.70 -23.87
CA VAL A 126 -16.97 -4.16 -25.23
C VAL A 126 -18.29 -4.66 -25.83
N VAL A 127 -18.63 -5.94 -25.65
CA VAL A 127 -19.90 -6.53 -26.11
C VAL A 127 -21.10 -5.92 -25.39
N ILE A 128 -21.04 -5.77 -24.06
CA ILE A 128 -22.10 -5.09 -23.29
C ILE A 128 -22.27 -3.64 -23.76
N GLY A 129 -21.15 -2.96 -24.05
CA GLY A 129 -21.14 -1.61 -24.61
C GLY A 129 -21.75 -1.51 -26.02
N TRP A 130 -21.81 -2.62 -26.76
CA TRP A 130 -22.50 -2.71 -28.06
C TRP A 130 -23.99 -3.05 -27.91
N LEU A 131 -24.35 -3.94 -26.98
CA LEU A 131 -25.74 -4.37 -26.76
C LEU A 131 -26.66 -3.21 -26.34
N LEU A 132 -26.19 -2.29 -25.50
CA LEU A 132 -27.01 -1.16 -25.03
C LEU A 132 -27.40 -0.19 -26.16
N PRO A 133 -26.48 0.29 -27.02
CA PRO A 133 -26.81 1.07 -28.22
C PRO A 133 -27.65 0.29 -29.24
N LEU A 134 -27.49 -1.05 -29.33
CA LEU A 134 -28.29 -1.88 -30.23
C LEU A 134 -29.78 -1.85 -29.87
N VAL A 135 -30.10 -1.97 -28.57
CA VAL A 135 -31.47 -1.84 -28.07
C VAL A 135 -32.00 -0.44 -28.33
N ALA A 136 -31.17 0.59 -28.12
CA ALA A 136 -31.55 1.97 -28.45
C ALA A 136 -31.83 2.17 -29.95
N LEU A 137 -31.04 1.52 -30.82
CA LEU A 137 -31.25 1.54 -32.28
C LEU A 137 -32.58 0.87 -32.65
N ALA A 138 -32.91 -0.30 -32.09
CA ALA A 138 -34.18 -0.99 -32.33
C ALA A 138 -35.41 -0.14 -31.91
N ILE A 139 -35.31 0.55 -30.78
CA ILE A 139 -36.37 1.46 -30.32
C ILE A 139 -36.43 2.68 -31.24
N GLY A 140 -35.28 3.26 -31.61
CA GLY A 140 -35.19 4.41 -32.50
C GLY A 140 -35.73 4.14 -33.91
N THR A 141 -35.49 2.95 -34.46
CA THR A 141 -36.01 2.54 -35.78
C THR A 141 -37.51 2.27 -35.74
N ARG A 142 -38.02 1.73 -34.62
CA ARG A 142 -39.46 1.58 -34.38
C ARG A 142 -40.17 2.93 -34.33
N ILE A 143 -39.59 3.94 -33.66
CA ILE A 143 -40.15 5.31 -33.61
C ILE A 143 -40.25 5.92 -35.01
N ARG A 144 -39.33 5.57 -35.92
CA ARG A 144 -39.28 6.04 -37.31
C ARG A 144 -40.13 5.21 -38.29
N GLY A 145 -40.83 4.17 -37.82
CA GLY A 145 -41.70 3.35 -38.68
C GLY A 145 -40.97 2.30 -39.54
N TRP A 146 -39.82 1.80 -39.11
CA TRP A 146 -39.04 0.76 -39.82
C TRP A 146 -38.70 1.08 -41.28
N PRO A 147 -38.02 2.22 -41.56
CA PRO A 147 -37.60 2.53 -42.91
C PRO A 147 -36.60 1.46 -43.42
N THR A 148 -36.77 1.02 -44.67
CA THR A 148 -35.84 0.09 -45.32
C THR A 148 -34.79 0.87 -46.10
N GLN A 149 -33.63 0.24 -46.36
CA GLN A 149 -32.57 0.87 -47.14
C GLN A 149 -33.05 1.27 -48.55
N GLN A 150 -33.95 0.48 -49.13
CA GLN A 150 -34.52 0.73 -50.45
C GLN A 150 -35.49 1.94 -50.46
N SER A 151 -36.31 2.10 -49.42
CA SER A 151 -37.25 3.23 -49.35
C SER A 151 -36.52 4.56 -49.24
N ILE A 152 -35.43 4.61 -48.46
CA ILE A 152 -34.59 5.81 -48.32
C ILE A 152 -33.82 6.10 -49.61
N ALA A 153 -33.30 5.06 -50.28
CA ALA A 153 -32.63 5.23 -51.57
C ALA A 153 -33.56 5.87 -52.61
N GLN A 154 -34.82 5.42 -52.68
CA GLN A 154 -35.82 5.96 -53.59
C GLN A 154 -36.18 7.42 -53.26
N GLU A 155 -36.30 7.76 -51.97
CA GLU A 155 -36.54 9.14 -51.51
C GLU A 155 -35.40 10.08 -51.96
N LEU A 156 -34.14 9.68 -51.75
CA LEU A 156 -32.97 10.51 -52.10
C LEU A 156 -32.78 10.67 -53.62
N ILE A 157 -33.18 9.66 -54.40
CA ILE A 157 -33.17 9.73 -55.88
C ILE A 157 -34.31 10.63 -56.37
N ALA A 158 -35.49 10.54 -55.77
CA ALA A 158 -36.63 11.39 -56.12
C ALA A 158 -36.38 12.87 -55.82
N GLU A 159 -35.62 13.18 -54.77
CA GLU A 159 -35.17 14.53 -54.44
C GLU A 159 -33.99 15.03 -55.29
N GLY A 160 -33.43 14.19 -56.17
CA GLY A 160 -32.31 14.55 -57.04
C GLY A 160 -30.95 14.71 -56.34
N ILE A 161 -30.83 14.28 -55.07
CA ILE A 161 -29.60 14.42 -54.27
C ILE A 161 -28.60 13.32 -54.60
N CYS A 162 -29.07 12.09 -54.87
CA CYS A 162 -28.24 10.94 -55.18
C CYS A 162 -28.52 10.37 -56.58
N THR A 163 -27.47 9.98 -57.29
CA THR A 163 -27.56 9.28 -58.59
C THR A 163 -27.55 7.77 -58.41
N GLN A 164 -28.06 7.02 -59.41
CA GLN A 164 -28.13 5.56 -59.33
C GLN A 164 -26.76 4.86 -59.27
N GLU A 165 -25.70 5.48 -59.78
CA GLU A 165 -24.35 4.90 -59.80
C GLU A 165 -23.60 5.02 -58.47
N ASN A 166 -23.92 6.04 -57.63
CA ASN A 166 -23.21 6.35 -56.39
C ASN A 166 -24.09 6.26 -55.12
N ILE A 167 -25.21 5.53 -55.19
CA ILE A 167 -26.23 5.48 -54.12
C ILE A 167 -25.62 5.18 -52.74
N SER A 168 -24.75 4.17 -52.62
CA SER A 168 -24.23 3.74 -51.32
C SER A 168 -23.34 4.77 -50.64
N LYS A 169 -22.48 5.47 -51.40
CA LYS A 169 -21.62 6.54 -50.87
C LYS A 169 -22.42 7.79 -50.53
N CYS A 170 -23.30 8.21 -51.45
CA CYS A 170 -24.16 9.37 -51.26
C CYS A 170 -25.10 9.19 -50.06
N MET A 171 -25.67 8.00 -49.87
CA MET A 171 -26.53 7.69 -48.71
C MET A 171 -25.79 7.79 -47.38
N MET A 172 -24.56 7.25 -47.30
CA MET A 172 -23.75 7.34 -46.08
C MET A 172 -23.37 8.78 -45.74
N GLU A 173 -23.10 9.60 -46.75
CA GLU A 173 -22.85 11.03 -46.59
C GLU A 173 -24.10 11.75 -46.04
N GLN A 174 -25.29 11.44 -46.58
CA GLN A 174 -26.56 12.00 -46.10
C GLN A 174 -26.99 11.52 -44.70
N PHE A 175 -26.55 10.34 -44.25
CA PHE A 175 -26.75 9.95 -42.85
C PHE A 175 -25.91 10.81 -41.90
N VAL A 176 -24.70 11.16 -42.31
CA VAL A 176 -23.75 11.96 -41.53
C VAL A 176 -24.14 13.43 -41.45
N THR A 177 -24.86 13.97 -42.44
CA THR A 177 -25.39 15.36 -42.38
C THR A 177 -26.41 15.56 -41.27
N GLY A 178 -26.92 14.48 -40.64
CA GLY A 178 -27.87 14.55 -39.55
C GLY A 178 -29.33 14.75 -39.99
N ARG A 179 -29.61 14.65 -41.30
CA ARG A 179 -30.95 14.82 -41.90
C ARG A 179 -32.02 13.98 -41.20
N TYR A 180 -31.69 12.73 -40.87
CA TYR A 180 -32.59 11.73 -40.29
C TYR A 180 -32.56 11.64 -38.75
N LEU A 181 -31.97 12.61 -38.06
CA LEU A 181 -32.01 12.69 -36.60
C LEU A 181 -33.43 13.10 -36.13
N ASP A 182 -34.08 12.30 -35.29
CA ASP A 182 -35.35 12.67 -34.64
C ASP A 182 -35.09 12.85 -33.14
N ALA A 183 -35.62 13.93 -32.55
CA ALA A 183 -35.47 14.26 -31.14
C ALA A 183 -35.96 13.13 -30.22
N ARG A 184 -37.01 12.40 -30.64
CA ARG A 184 -37.54 11.26 -29.89
C ARG A 184 -36.56 10.09 -29.85
N ALA A 185 -35.88 9.83 -30.97
CA ALA A 185 -34.89 8.76 -31.05
C ALA A 185 -33.60 9.14 -30.30
N THR A 186 -33.14 10.39 -30.39
CA THR A 186 -31.90 10.85 -29.74
C THR A 186 -31.98 10.76 -28.21
N VAL A 187 -33.15 11.00 -27.60
CA VAL A 187 -33.39 10.84 -26.16
C VAL A 187 -33.16 9.40 -25.71
N VAL A 188 -33.59 8.40 -26.50
CA VAL A 188 -33.38 6.98 -26.18
C VAL A 188 -31.89 6.64 -26.13
N PHE A 189 -31.11 7.15 -27.09
CA PHE A 189 -29.67 6.97 -27.10
C PHE A 189 -28.95 7.70 -25.96
N ALA A 190 -29.47 8.87 -25.54
CA ALA A 190 -28.95 9.57 -24.38
C ALA A 190 -29.14 8.76 -23.08
N ILE A 191 -30.32 8.18 -22.88
CA ILE A 191 -30.62 7.31 -21.73
C ILE A 191 -29.73 6.05 -21.76
N ALA A 192 -29.56 5.43 -22.93
CA ALA A 192 -28.69 4.25 -23.07
C ALA A 192 -27.23 4.54 -22.69
N LEU A 193 -26.71 5.71 -23.08
CA LEU A 193 -25.36 6.15 -22.71
C LEU A 193 -25.22 6.36 -21.20
N VAL A 194 -26.19 7.03 -20.57
CA VAL A 194 -26.18 7.29 -19.12
C VAL A 194 -26.22 5.99 -18.33
N MET A 195 -27.11 5.07 -18.73
CA MET A 195 -27.27 3.76 -18.11
C MET A 195 -25.99 2.92 -18.19
N GLY A 196 -25.36 2.85 -19.37
CA GLY A 196 -24.15 2.04 -19.55
C GLY A 196 -22.93 2.57 -18.82
N ILE A 197 -22.69 3.88 -18.80
CA ILE A 197 -21.59 4.48 -18.03
C ILE A 197 -21.81 4.26 -16.53
N THR A 198 -23.05 4.38 -16.05
CA THR A 198 -23.39 4.12 -14.64
C THR A 198 -23.14 2.65 -14.27
N CYS A 199 -23.55 1.72 -15.13
CA CYS A 199 -23.30 0.28 -14.94
C CYS A 199 -21.81 -0.04 -14.83
N PHE A 200 -20.98 0.45 -15.77
CA PHE A 200 -19.54 0.26 -15.71
C PHE A 200 -18.90 0.96 -14.48
N GLY A 201 -19.41 2.13 -14.08
CA GLY A 201 -18.96 2.84 -12.88
C GLY A 201 -19.24 2.08 -11.58
N ILE A 202 -20.38 1.41 -11.48
CA ILE A 202 -20.70 0.51 -10.35
C ILE A 202 -19.76 -0.70 -10.35
N PHE A 203 -19.52 -1.30 -11.52
CA PHE A 203 -18.59 -2.44 -11.67
C PHE A 203 -17.17 -2.12 -11.18
N LEU A 204 -16.71 -0.87 -11.33
CA LEU A 204 -15.40 -0.41 -10.85
C LEU A 204 -15.20 -0.60 -9.33
N ARG A 205 -16.28 -0.66 -8.53
CA ARG A 205 -16.21 -0.83 -7.07
C ARG A 205 -15.83 -2.25 -6.63
N ILE A 206 -15.95 -3.25 -7.51
CA ILE A 206 -15.79 -4.66 -7.17
C ILE A 206 -14.31 -5.05 -7.02
N HIS A 207 -13.44 -4.60 -7.93
CA HIS A 207 -12.02 -4.99 -7.92
C HIS A 207 -11.10 -3.93 -8.53
N LYS A 208 -9.87 -3.81 -8.02
CA LYS A 208 -8.89 -2.79 -8.49
C LYS A 208 -8.53 -2.92 -9.97
N MET A 209 -8.55 -4.13 -10.53
CA MET A 209 -8.27 -4.41 -11.95
C MET A 209 -9.44 -4.08 -12.89
N ALA A 210 -10.63 -3.79 -12.34
CA ALA A 210 -11.82 -3.43 -13.13
C ALA A 210 -11.65 -2.09 -13.88
N ARG A 211 -10.63 -1.29 -13.56
CA ARG A 211 -10.36 -0.02 -14.25
C ARG A 211 -10.10 -0.18 -15.75
N LEU A 212 -9.39 -1.23 -16.15
CA LEU A 212 -9.12 -1.49 -17.57
C LEU A 212 -10.40 -1.94 -18.30
N VAL A 213 -11.23 -2.75 -17.64
CA VAL A 213 -12.54 -3.18 -18.13
C VAL A 213 -13.48 -1.99 -18.30
N PHE A 214 -13.51 -1.08 -17.31
CA PHE A 214 -14.25 0.18 -17.37
C PHE A 214 -13.84 1.03 -18.58
N VAL A 215 -12.53 1.22 -18.81
CA VAL A 215 -12.03 2.02 -19.94
C VAL A 215 -12.44 1.39 -21.28
N ALA A 216 -12.28 0.07 -21.46
CA ALA A 216 -12.67 -0.63 -22.67
C ALA A 216 -14.19 -0.55 -22.93
N GLY A 217 -15.00 -0.73 -21.87
CA GLY A 217 -16.46 -0.59 -21.94
C GLY A 217 -16.92 0.83 -22.29
N CYS A 218 -16.32 1.85 -21.67
CA CYS A 218 -16.61 3.27 -21.97
C CYS A 218 -16.26 3.64 -23.41
N ILE A 219 -15.11 3.19 -23.92
CA ILE A 219 -14.74 3.42 -25.33
C ILE A 219 -15.78 2.77 -26.26
N SER A 220 -16.15 1.51 -26.00
CA SER A 220 -17.13 0.80 -26.82
C SER A 220 -18.49 1.50 -26.83
N ILE A 221 -19.06 1.80 -25.66
CA ILE A 221 -20.41 2.38 -25.60
C ILE A 221 -20.45 3.78 -26.21
N ILE A 222 -19.44 4.63 -25.97
CA ILE A 222 -19.42 5.99 -26.51
C ILE A 222 -19.28 5.96 -28.04
N ILE A 223 -18.37 5.15 -28.58
CA ILE A 223 -18.21 5.02 -30.05
C ILE A 223 -19.48 4.47 -30.68
N ASN A 224 -20.02 3.36 -30.16
CA ASN A 224 -21.24 2.76 -30.71
C ASN A 224 -22.42 3.74 -30.61
N THR A 225 -22.65 4.40 -29.49
CA THR A 225 -23.71 5.42 -29.38
C THR A 225 -23.46 6.58 -30.35
N CYS A 226 -22.28 7.20 -30.37
CA CYS A 226 -21.99 8.39 -31.20
C CYS A 226 -22.00 8.13 -32.71
N TYR A 227 -21.91 6.89 -33.18
CA TYR A 227 -22.05 6.59 -34.62
C TYR A 227 -23.43 6.01 -34.97
N THR A 228 -24.07 5.24 -34.09
CA THR A 228 -25.35 4.58 -34.38
C THR A 228 -26.54 5.53 -34.55
N VAL A 229 -26.58 6.69 -33.86
CA VAL A 229 -27.79 7.57 -33.90
C VAL A 229 -28.04 8.19 -35.28
N PHE A 230 -26.98 8.33 -36.09
CA PHE A 230 -27.08 8.83 -37.46
C PHE A 230 -27.88 7.90 -38.37
N PHE A 231 -27.91 6.60 -38.07
CA PHE A 231 -28.54 5.61 -38.93
C PHE A 231 -30.05 5.55 -38.63
N PRO A 232 -30.92 5.84 -39.62
CA PRO A 232 -32.37 5.68 -39.48
C PRO A 232 -32.82 4.23 -39.62
N ILE A 233 -31.95 3.37 -40.15
CA ILE A 233 -32.19 1.97 -40.53
C ILE A 233 -31.65 1.00 -39.48
N PHE A 234 -32.33 -0.14 -39.33
CA PHE A 234 -31.92 -1.18 -38.40
C PHE A 234 -30.83 -2.07 -39.03
N ILE A 235 -29.57 -1.64 -38.91
CA ILE A 235 -28.40 -2.42 -39.35
C ILE A 235 -27.55 -2.81 -38.13
N PRO A 236 -27.95 -3.86 -37.39
CA PRO A 236 -27.32 -4.22 -36.12
C PRO A 236 -25.88 -4.74 -36.29
N LEU A 237 -25.61 -5.49 -37.36
CA LEU A 237 -24.36 -6.21 -37.55
C LEU A 237 -23.25 -5.31 -38.09
N GLU A 238 -23.52 -4.49 -39.09
CA GLU A 238 -22.46 -3.70 -39.74
C GLU A 238 -21.87 -2.66 -38.79
N ILE A 239 -22.70 -1.97 -37.99
CA ILE A 239 -22.24 -0.88 -37.12
C ILE A 239 -21.42 -1.42 -35.94
N GLY A 240 -21.86 -2.52 -35.33
CA GLY A 240 -21.14 -3.14 -34.22
C GLY A 240 -19.82 -3.78 -34.62
N LEU A 241 -19.76 -4.37 -35.81
CA LEU A 241 -18.57 -5.06 -36.30
C LEU A 241 -17.39 -4.11 -36.55
N VAL A 242 -17.63 -2.82 -36.81
CA VAL A 242 -16.57 -1.80 -36.95
C VAL A 242 -15.72 -1.69 -35.68
N VAL A 243 -16.33 -1.83 -34.49
CA VAL A 243 -15.63 -1.78 -33.20
C VAL A 243 -15.22 -3.18 -32.73
N LEU A 244 -16.09 -4.17 -32.93
CA LEU A 244 -15.89 -5.51 -32.39
C LEU A 244 -14.77 -6.29 -33.10
N LYS A 245 -14.59 -6.12 -34.42
CA LYS A 245 -13.52 -6.80 -35.18
C LYS A 245 -12.12 -6.35 -34.72
N PRO A 246 -11.78 -5.03 -34.67
CA PRO A 246 -10.47 -4.60 -34.16
C PRO A 246 -10.27 -4.96 -32.68
N ALA A 247 -11.31 -4.81 -31.84
CA ALA A 247 -11.21 -5.14 -30.42
C ALA A 247 -10.97 -6.64 -30.19
N GLY A 248 -11.70 -7.50 -30.89
CA GLY A 248 -11.55 -8.96 -30.81
C GLY A 248 -10.13 -9.41 -31.16
N ILE A 249 -9.54 -8.88 -32.24
CA ILE A 249 -8.17 -9.23 -32.65
C ILE A 249 -7.13 -8.67 -31.66
N ALA A 250 -7.32 -7.45 -31.16
CA ALA A 250 -6.43 -6.89 -30.13
C ALA A 250 -6.40 -7.75 -28.85
N PHE A 251 -7.55 -8.25 -28.41
CA PHE A 251 -7.64 -9.14 -27.25
C PHE A 251 -7.18 -10.58 -27.56
N ALA A 252 -7.37 -11.06 -28.78
CA ALA A 252 -6.81 -12.34 -29.22
C ALA A 252 -5.28 -12.31 -29.20
N LEU A 253 -4.66 -11.25 -29.75
CA LEU A 253 -3.20 -11.05 -29.69
C LEU A 253 -2.71 -10.88 -28.26
N LYS A 254 -3.49 -10.25 -27.38
CA LYS A 254 -3.19 -10.16 -25.93
C LYS A 254 -3.13 -11.54 -25.25
N ILE A 255 -3.83 -12.53 -25.77
CA ILE A 255 -3.78 -13.92 -25.28
C ILE A 255 -2.62 -14.68 -25.95
N ILE A 256 -2.52 -14.61 -27.28
CA ILE A 256 -1.57 -15.41 -28.07
C ILE A 256 -0.12 -15.01 -27.78
N VAL A 257 0.19 -13.72 -27.76
CA VAL A 257 1.58 -13.24 -27.68
C VAL A 257 2.26 -13.65 -26.35
N PRO A 258 1.65 -13.48 -25.17
CA PRO A 258 2.22 -13.97 -23.92
C PRO A 258 2.32 -15.49 -23.80
N CYS A 259 1.50 -16.25 -24.52
CA CYS A 259 1.60 -17.71 -24.55
C CYS A 259 2.82 -18.17 -25.36
N LEU A 260 3.16 -17.48 -26.44
CA LEU A 260 4.25 -17.84 -27.35
C LEU A 260 5.60 -17.21 -26.95
N VAL A 261 5.60 -15.97 -26.49
CA VAL A 261 6.80 -15.16 -26.27
C VAL A 261 7.09 -15.05 -24.78
N PHE A 262 8.05 -15.87 -24.31
CA PHE A 262 8.45 -15.96 -22.90
C PHE A 262 7.26 -16.16 -21.93
N PRO A 263 6.56 -17.30 -22.00
CA PRO A 263 5.45 -17.58 -21.09
C PRO A 263 5.93 -17.57 -19.63
N PHE A 264 5.31 -16.71 -18.82
CA PHE A 264 5.52 -16.66 -17.37
C PHE A 264 4.23 -17.08 -16.65
N THR A 265 4.35 -18.10 -15.79
CA THR A 265 3.27 -18.51 -14.88
C THR A 265 3.27 -17.68 -13.60
N SER A 266 2.10 -17.58 -12.96
CA SER A 266 1.86 -16.91 -11.69
C SER A 266 2.63 -17.50 -10.55
N SER A 267 2.67 -18.82 -10.47
CA SER A 267 3.50 -19.57 -9.58
C SER A 267 4.98 -19.18 -9.77
N PHE A 268 5.51 -19.11 -11.00
CA PHE A 268 6.93 -18.78 -11.22
C PHE A 268 7.30 -17.38 -10.72
N LYS A 269 6.51 -16.38 -11.11
CA LYS A 269 6.71 -14.99 -10.66
C LYS A 269 6.55 -14.87 -9.15
N TYR A 270 5.57 -15.54 -8.56
CA TYR A 270 5.32 -15.52 -7.12
C TYR A 270 6.55 -16.00 -6.33
N PHE A 271 7.11 -17.16 -6.66
CA PHE A 271 8.27 -17.70 -5.97
C PHE A 271 9.58 -16.96 -6.31
N ASP A 272 9.73 -16.39 -7.51
CA ASP A 272 10.91 -15.54 -7.84
C ASP A 272 10.93 -14.27 -6.98
N VAL A 273 9.77 -13.65 -6.72
CA VAL A 273 9.73 -12.52 -5.79
C VAL A 273 9.82 -12.98 -4.33
N GLY A 274 9.31 -14.15 -3.99
CA GLY A 274 9.57 -14.80 -2.70
C GLY A 274 11.07 -14.94 -2.41
N LYS A 275 11.86 -15.39 -3.39
CA LYS A 275 13.33 -15.42 -3.33
C LYS A 275 13.94 -14.03 -3.09
N LEU A 276 13.45 -12.99 -3.78
CA LEU A 276 13.92 -11.62 -3.56
C LEU A 276 13.61 -11.12 -2.14
N VAL A 277 12.47 -11.50 -1.57
CA VAL A 277 12.12 -11.20 -0.17
C VAL A 277 13.05 -11.92 0.80
N LEU A 278 13.35 -13.21 0.58
CA LEU A 278 14.32 -13.95 1.39
C LEU A 278 15.73 -13.36 1.28
N THR A 279 16.11 -12.86 0.10
CA THR A 279 17.39 -12.17 -0.11
C THR A 279 17.45 -10.86 0.68
N ALA A 280 16.39 -10.06 0.63
CA ALA A 280 16.30 -8.83 1.42
C ALA A 280 16.29 -9.11 2.93
N LEU A 281 15.64 -10.20 3.37
CA LEU A 281 15.68 -10.63 4.77
C LEU A 281 17.07 -11.07 5.20
N LEU A 282 17.82 -11.75 4.34
CA LEU A 282 19.21 -12.12 4.60
C LEU A 282 20.10 -10.87 4.75
N GLU A 283 19.99 -9.89 3.86
CA GLU A 283 20.71 -8.62 3.98
C GLU A 283 20.36 -7.87 5.28
N VAL A 284 19.09 -7.91 5.69
CA VAL A 284 18.63 -7.33 6.97
C VAL A 284 19.19 -8.10 8.16
N SER A 285 19.23 -9.43 8.10
CA SER A 285 19.82 -10.29 9.13
C SER A 285 21.30 -9.98 9.33
N ASP A 286 22.06 -9.88 8.23
CA ASP A 286 23.50 -9.55 8.27
C ASP A 286 23.75 -8.15 8.86
N ARG A 287 22.92 -7.15 8.52
CA ARG A 287 23.02 -5.80 9.11
C ARG A 287 22.66 -5.81 10.60
N ASN A 288 21.64 -6.58 10.99
CA ASN A 288 21.24 -6.72 12.38
C ASN A 288 22.34 -7.40 13.21
N GLU A 289 23.00 -8.43 12.68
CA GLU A 289 24.14 -9.10 13.33
C GLU A 289 25.32 -8.13 13.57
N ARG A 290 25.63 -7.28 12.59
CA ARG A 290 26.65 -6.23 12.74
C ARG A 290 26.28 -5.19 13.79
N PHE A 291 25.02 -4.73 13.79
CA PHE A 291 24.55 -3.78 14.79
C PHE A 291 24.58 -4.41 16.20
N PHE A 292 24.11 -5.65 16.33
CA PHE A 292 24.07 -6.38 17.60
C PHE A 292 25.48 -6.60 18.17
N SER A 293 26.44 -7.05 17.35
CA SER A 293 27.83 -7.25 17.80
C SER A 293 28.54 -5.96 18.20
N THR A 294 28.17 -4.82 17.63
CA THR A 294 28.76 -3.50 17.93
C THR A 294 27.93 -2.65 18.90
N MET A 295 26.86 -3.21 19.47
CA MET A 295 25.90 -2.47 20.28
C MET A 295 26.51 -1.90 21.56
N LYS A 296 26.25 -0.61 21.81
CA LYS A 296 26.46 0.10 23.08
C LYS A 296 25.32 1.11 23.34
N PRO A 297 24.39 0.83 24.27
CA PRO A 297 23.29 1.74 24.59
C PRO A 297 23.69 3.12 25.10
N SER A 298 24.81 3.25 25.81
CA SER A 298 25.26 4.54 26.36
C SER A 298 25.45 5.62 25.28
N GLU A 299 25.93 5.24 24.10
CA GLU A 299 26.23 6.15 22.99
C GLU A 299 24.97 6.67 22.26
N ASP A 300 24.96 7.94 21.83
CA ASP A 300 23.84 8.55 21.09
C ASP A 300 23.60 7.88 19.71
N SER A 301 24.61 7.21 19.15
CA SER A 301 24.52 6.43 17.90
C SER A 301 23.59 5.22 17.97
N PHE A 302 23.10 4.85 19.17
CA PHE A 302 22.19 3.72 19.36
C PHE A 302 20.93 3.83 18.48
N MET A 303 20.42 5.04 18.22
CA MET A 303 19.24 5.31 17.36
C MET A 303 19.34 4.75 15.93
N ASN A 304 20.53 4.33 15.47
CA ASN A 304 20.74 3.66 14.20
C ASN A 304 19.89 2.38 14.03
N TYR A 305 19.37 1.79 15.13
CA TYR A 305 18.46 0.64 15.08
C TYR A 305 17.20 0.91 14.26
N GLU A 306 16.76 2.17 14.10
CA GLU A 306 15.61 2.53 13.25
C GLU A 306 15.78 2.11 11.79
N GLY A 307 17.02 1.88 11.34
CA GLY A 307 17.33 1.35 10.03
C GLY A 307 16.70 -0.03 9.78
N LEU A 308 16.63 -0.87 10.81
CA LEU A 308 15.99 -2.19 10.79
C LEU A 308 14.51 -2.08 10.42
N MET A 309 13.78 -1.17 11.08
CA MET A 309 12.37 -0.91 10.79
C MET A 309 12.17 -0.47 9.34
N LYS A 310 13.02 0.45 8.86
CA LYS A 310 12.92 1.01 7.50
C LYS A 310 13.12 -0.08 6.45
N ASP A 311 14.14 -0.92 6.62
CA ASP A 311 14.45 -2.00 5.69
C ASP A 311 13.33 -3.05 5.66
N ILE A 312 12.82 -3.48 6.83
CA ILE A 312 11.73 -4.45 6.91
C ILE A 312 10.41 -3.90 6.36
N GLN A 313 10.07 -2.64 6.64
CA GLN A 313 8.90 -1.98 6.05
C GLN A 313 9.00 -1.93 4.52
N SER A 314 10.19 -1.67 3.98
CA SER A 314 10.43 -1.68 2.53
C SER A 314 10.19 -3.07 1.92
N THR A 315 10.65 -4.12 2.60
CA THR A 315 10.45 -5.53 2.20
C THR A 315 8.97 -5.92 2.29
N ARG A 316 8.24 -5.45 3.29
CA ARG A 316 6.78 -5.67 3.42
C ARG A 316 5.99 -5.05 2.26
N VAL A 317 6.36 -3.84 1.82
CA VAL A 317 5.73 -3.19 0.66
C VAL A 317 5.95 -4.01 -0.61
N LYS A 318 7.16 -4.56 -0.81
CA LYS A 318 7.45 -5.47 -1.91
C LYS A 318 6.56 -6.71 -1.83
N LEU A 319 6.43 -7.34 -0.66
CA LEU A 319 5.58 -8.52 -0.45
C LEU A 319 4.09 -8.28 -0.74
N ALA A 320 3.54 -7.14 -0.31
CA ALA A 320 2.13 -6.80 -0.54
C ALA A 320 1.76 -6.64 -2.03
N SER A 321 2.73 -6.28 -2.88
CA SER A 321 2.51 -6.21 -4.34
C SER A 321 2.34 -7.58 -5.00
N ILE A 322 2.85 -8.64 -4.36
CA ILE A 322 2.89 -10.02 -4.88
C ILE A 322 1.61 -10.79 -4.58
N ASP A 323 0.84 -10.38 -3.55
CA ASP A 323 -0.43 -11.03 -3.17
C ASP A 323 -1.46 -11.05 -4.31
N VAL A 324 -1.35 -10.12 -5.26
CA VAL A 324 -2.16 -10.12 -6.49
C VAL A 324 -1.88 -11.38 -7.33
N PHE A 325 -0.63 -11.83 -7.39
CA PHE A 325 -0.23 -13.04 -8.12
C PHE A 325 -0.66 -14.31 -7.38
N LEU A 326 -0.74 -14.28 -6.05
CA LEU A 326 -1.23 -15.42 -5.28
C LEU A 326 -2.69 -15.74 -5.64
N ALA A 327 -3.53 -14.72 -5.79
CA ALA A 327 -4.94 -14.91 -6.17
C ALA A 327 -5.09 -15.51 -7.58
N SER A 328 -4.23 -15.12 -8.54
CA SER A 328 -4.26 -15.68 -9.90
C SER A 328 -3.71 -17.11 -10.00
N THR A 329 -2.90 -17.55 -9.03
CA THR A 329 -2.31 -18.91 -9.02
C THR A 329 -3.38 -20.01 -8.91
N ARG A 330 -4.59 -19.69 -8.41
CA ARG A 330 -5.71 -20.65 -8.36
C ARG A 330 -6.31 -20.98 -9.74
N TYR A 331 -6.21 -20.05 -10.67
CA TYR A 331 -6.90 -20.15 -11.96
C TYR A 331 -5.97 -20.58 -13.10
N GLU A 332 -4.70 -20.89 -12.78
CA GLU A 332 -3.71 -21.22 -13.79
C GLU A 332 -3.42 -22.71 -13.90
N VAL A 333 -3.12 -23.13 -15.12
CA VAL A 333 -2.43 -24.40 -15.37
C VAL A 333 -0.94 -24.10 -15.28
N SER A 334 -0.23 -24.79 -14.38
CA SER A 334 1.21 -24.60 -14.22
C SER A 334 1.94 -25.92 -14.25
N PHE A 335 3.11 -25.94 -14.91
CA PHE A 335 4.06 -27.05 -14.86
C PHE A 335 5.16 -26.69 -13.87
N GLY A 336 5.21 -27.40 -12.75
CA GLY A 336 6.14 -27.11 -11.66
C GLY A 336 5.90 -28.00 -10.46
N ARG A 337 6.64 -27.73 -9.39
CA ARG A 337 6.54 -28.46 -8.12
C ARG A 337 5.54 -27.85 -7.14
N PHE A 338 5.23 -26.57 -7.32
CA PHE A 338 4.41 -25.79 -6.39
C PHE A 338 2.95 -25.70 -6.83
N THR A 339 2.04 -26.08 -5.94
CA THR A 339 0.59 -25.91 -6.08
C THR A 339 0.12 -24.55 -5.55
N SER A 340 -1.13 -24.20 -5.86
CA SER A 340 -1.76 -22.98 -5.34
C SER A 340 -1.92 -22.97 -3.82
N ARG A 341 -2.02 -24.16 -3.21
CA ARG A 341 -1.99 -24.35 -1.76
C ARG A 341 -0.61 -24.06 -1.19
N ASP A 342 0.44 -24.65 -1.79
CA ASP A 342 1.83 -24.44 -1.36
C ASP A 342 2.21 -22.96 -1.45
N ALA A 343 1.77 -22.25 -2.48
CA ALA A 343 2.01 -20.82 -2.62
C ALA A 343 1.35 -20.00 -1.49
N TYR A 344 0.15 -20.40 -1.04
CA TYR A 344 -0.54 -19.75 0.06
C TYR A 344 0.12 -20.04 1.40
N GLU A 345 0.55 -21.28 1.59
CA GLU A 345 1.27 -21.74 2.77
C GLU A 345 2.65 -21.06 2.90
N PHE A 346 3.41 -21.01 1.81
CA PHE A 346 4.64 -20.24 1.71
C PHE A 346 4.43 -18.75 2.00
N SER A 347 3.35 -18.15 1.45
CA SER A 347 2.95 -16.76 1.76
C SER A 347 2.74 -16.54 3.26
N SER A 348 2.03 -17.47 3.90
CA SER A 348 1.75 -17.42 5.33
C SER A 348 3.04 -17.49 6.15
N ARG A 349 3.91 -18.45 5.83
CA ARG A 349 5.20 -18.68 6.51
C ARG A 349 6.17 -17.51 6.33
N ILE A 350 6.31 -16.96 5.11
CA ILE A 350 7.14 -15.75 4.87
C ILE A 350 6.58 -14.52 5.59
N LYS A 351 5.26 -14.32 5.61
CA LYS A 351 4.65 -13.17 6.32
C LYS A 351 4.84 -13.29 7.82
N ALA A 352 4.69 -14.49 8.38
CA ALA A 352 4.97 -14.77 9.78
C ALA A 352 6.46 -14.53 10.10
N LEU A 353 7.37 -14.97 9.22
CA LEU A 353 8.79 -14.72 9.34
C LEU A 353 9.12 -13.22 9.33
N LEU A 354 8.59 -12.45 8.37
CA LEU A 354 8.79 -11.00 8.29
C LEU A 354 8.27 -10.26 9.53
N ASN A 355 7.14 -10.70 10.08
CA ASN A 355 6.58 -10.13 11.31
C ASN A 355 7.42 -10.47 12.55
N THR A 356 8.01 -11.66 12.61
CA THR A 356 8.89 -12.06 13.72
C THR A 356 10.25 -11.35 13.68
N PHE A 357 10.80 -11.04 12.49
CA PHE A 357 12.03 -10.24 12.36
C PHE A 357 11.90 -8.80 12.90
N LEU A 358 10.71 -8.18 12.85
CA LEU A 358 10.45 -6.89 13.52
C LEU A 358 10.53 -7.00 15.04
N GLY A 359 10.46 -8.22 15.58
CA GLY A 359 10.70 -8.51 16.98
C GLY A 359 12.00 -7.91 17.52
N TYR A 360 13.09 -7.99 16.74
CA TYR A 360 14.39 -7.44 17.15
C TYR A 360 14.38 -5.91 17.33
N GLU A 361 13.53 -5.20 16.59
CA GLU A 361 13.35 -3.75 16.79
C GLU A 361 12.76 -3.46 18.17
N TYR A 362 11.78 -4.25 18.61
CA TYR A 362 11.15 -4.06 19.92
C TYR A 362 12.15 -4.25 21.07
N PHE A 363 13.12 -5.15 20.91
CA PHE A 363 14.23 -5.30 21.86
C PHE A 363 15.07 -4.02 21.94
N TYR A 364 15.41 -3.41 20.81
CA TYR A 364 16.15 -2.15 20.77
C TYR A 364 15.36 -0.97 21.34
N VAL A 365 14.06 -0.86 21.01
CA VAL A 365 13.17 0.17 21.56
C VAL A 365 13.05 0.05 23.08
N GLN A 366 12.97 -1.18 23.61
CA GLN A 366 12.92 -1.41 25.05
C GLN A 366 14.23 -0.99 25.75
N MET A 367 15.38 -1.23 25.12
CA MET A 367 16.68 -0.76 25.63
C MET A 367 16.79 0.76 25.60
N GLN A 368 16.32 1.39 24.51
CA GLN A 368 16.28 2.85 24.39
C GLN A 368 15.36 3.48 25.45
N GLU A 369 14.23 2.86 25.77
CA GLU A 369 13.35 3.31 26.84
C GLU A 369 14.04 3.26 28.20
N ARG A 370 14.78 2.19 28.51
CA ARG A 370 15.56 2.12 29.75
C ARG A 370 16.64 3.19 29.80
N LYS A 371 17.31 3.47 28.67
CA LYS A 371 18.26 4.58 28.53
C LYS A 371 17.59 5.94 28.81
N GLU A 372 16.42 6.19 28.24
CA GLU A 372 15.67 7.44 28.42
C GLU A 372 15.23 7.64 29.87
N ILE A 373 14.69 6.59 30.51
CA ILE A 373 14.31 6.62 31.93
C ILE A 373 15.52 6.96 32.81
N LEU A 374 16.68 6.34 32.57
CA LEU A 374 17.91 6.66 33.30
C LEU A 374 18.34 8.12 33.05
N ARG A 375 18.34 8.59 31.79
CA ARG A 375 18.75 9.96 31.44
C ARG A 375 17.85 11.02 32.07
N GLU A 376 16.53 10.82 32.08
CA GLU A 376 15.56 11.78 32.66
C GLU A 376 15.62 11.85 34.20
N VAL A 377 16.00 10.75 34.87
CA VAL A 377 16.21 10.72 36.33
C VAL A 377 17.46 11.50 36.74
N PHE A 378 18.57 11.40 35.99
CA PHE A 378 19.82 12.12 36.32
C PHE A 378 19.87 13.56 35.81
N TYR A 379 19.13 13.87 34.74
CA TYR A 379 19.07 15.20 34.16
C TYR A 379 17.61 15.62 34.04
N PRO A 380 17.03 16.32 35.04
CA PRO A 380 15.73 16.93 34.83
C PRO A 380 15.83 17.85 33.62
N LYS A 381 14.84 17.81 32.73
CA LYS A 381 14.69 18.84 31.69
C LYS A 381 14.60 20.19 32.43
N THR A 382 15.72 20.90 32.56
CA THR A 382 15.70 22.35 32.77
C THR A 382 14.79 22.87 31.67
N ARG A 383 13.80 23.70 32.03
CA ARG A 383 12.88 24.36 31.10
C ARG A 383 13.68 24.91 29.91
N ARG A 384 13.85 24.12 28.86
CA ARG A 384 14.07 24.63 27.52
C ARG A 384 12.70 25.15 27.18
N GLY A 385 12.51 26.45 27.41
CA GLY A 385 11.46 27.18 26.72
C GLY A 385 11.54 26.72 25.27
N SER A 386 10.42 26.20 24.76
CA SER A 386 10.27 25.90 23.35
C SER A 386 10.32 27.25 22.62
N LEU A 387 11.54 27.78 22.45
CA LEU A 387 11.90 28.75 21.44
C LEU A 387 12.05 27.96 20.12
N SER A 388 10.94 27.37 19.69
CA SER A 388 10.60 27.29 18.28
C SER A 388 9.34 28.10 18.04
N ASN A 389 9.31 29.32 18.60
CA ASN A 389 8.86 30.45 17.80
C ASN A 389 9.79 30.51 16.58
N GLN A 390 9.44 29.78 15.54
CA GLN A 390 9.84 30.21 14.22
C GLN A 390 9.20 31.59 14.07
N GLU A 391 10.03 32.62 14.17
CA GLU A 391 9.64 34.03 14.06
C GLU A 391 8.81 34.23 12.78
N THR A 392 7.49 34.27 12.92
CA THR A 392 6.61 34.92 11.96
C THR A 392 6.49 36.38 12.38
N SER A 393 7.61 37.12 12.36
CA SER A 393 7.71 38.52 12.80
C SER A 393 7.01 39.53 11.88
N GLY A 394 6.00 39.11 11.10
CA GLY A 394 5.31 39.99 10.15
C GLY A 394 3.84 39.67 9.88
N GLN A 395 3.17 38.81 10.65
CA GLN A 395 1.76 38.50 10.41
C GLN A 395 0.82 39.31 11.31
N SER A 396 -0.23 39.87 10.69
CA SER A 396 -1.21 40.75 11.34
C SER A 396 -1.83 40.12 12.59
N LYS A 397 -2.26 40.95 13.55
CA LYS A 397 -2.92 40.54 14.83
C LYS A 397 -4.04 39.49 14.63
N LEU A 398 -4.65 39.47 13.45
CA LEU A 398 -5.69 38.54 13.02
C LEU A 398 -5.15 37.10 12.79
N PHE A 399 -3.97 36.93 12.19
CA PHE A 399 -3.31 35.62 12.03
C PHE A 399 -2.66 35.12 13.33
N ALA A 400 -2.16 36.05 14.17
CA ALA A 400 -1.68 35.70 15.51
C ALA A 400 -2.81 35.08 16.37
N ALA A 401 -4.02 35.65 16.33
CA ALA A 401 -5.20 35.09 16.99
C ALA A 401 -5.57 33.67 16.48
N PHE A 402 -5.42 33.40 15.18
CA PHE A 402 -5.61 32.04 14.62
C PHE A 402 -4.49 31.07 15.03
N SER A 403 -3.25 31.52 15.19
CA SER A 403 -2.14 30.68 15.67
C SER A 403 -2.30 30.27 17.14
N HIS A 404 -2.82 31.17 17.98
CA HIS A 404 -3.16 30.89 19.39
C HIS A 404 -4.28 29.84 19.55
N THR A 405 -5.05 29.56 18.50
CA THR A 405 -6.08 28.51 18.49
C THR A 405 -5.47 27.09 18.57
N TYR A 406 -4.20 26.93 18.20
CA TYR A 406 -3.47 25.66 18.23
C TYR A 406 -2.45 25.58 19.38
N LYS A 407 -2.88 25.72 20.64
CA LYS A 407 -2.05 25.39 21.81
C LYS A 407 -1.58 23.92 21.77
N GLU A 408 -0.39 23.64 22.31
CA GLU A 408 0.07 22.27 22.60
C GLU A 408 -0.97 21.55 23.47
N VAL A 409 -1.32 20.33 23.06
CA VAL A 409 -2.44 19.51 23.57
C VAL A 409 -1.84 18.34 24.36
N GLY A 410 -2.51 17.85 25.40
CA GLY A 410 -1.97 16.75 26.20
C GLY A 410 -0.97 17.18 27.28
N LYS A 411 -0.83 18.49 27.54
CA LYS A 411 0.10 19.01 28.55
C LYS A 411 -0.17 18.47 29.94
N LEU A 412 -1.45 18.31 30.27
CA LEU A 412 -1.88 17.85 31.58
C LEU A 412 -1.57 16.36 31.77
N GLU A 413 -1.81 15.51 30.76
CA GLU A 413 -1.40 14.11 30.81
C GLU A 413 0.12 13.99 30.87
N ASP A 414 0.87 14.71 30.04
CA ASP A 414 2.34 14.68 30.03
C ASP A 414 2.92 15.19 31.37
N SER A 415 2.37 16.26 31.95
CA SER A 415 2.81 16.78 33.24
C SER A 415 2.47 15.81 34.37
N LYS A 416 1.27 15.22 34.36
CA LYS A 416 0.83 14.24 35.36
C LYS A 416 1.64 12.95 35.28
N VAL A 417 1.96 12.49 34.08
CA VAL A 417 2.87 11.37 33.81
C VAL A 417 4.24 11.66 34.44
N GLN A 418 4.84 12.81 34.13
CA GLN A 418 6.14 13.22 34.67
C GLN A 418 6.13 13.38 36.19
N GLU A 419 5.06 13.95 36.75
CA GLU A 419 4.90 14.13 38.18
C GLU A 419 4.72 12.80 38.92
N LEU A 420 3.89 11.89 38.40
CA LEU A 420 3.71 10.54 38.94
C LEU A 420 5.02 9.74 38.91
N PHE A 421 5.76 9.81 37.80
CA PHE A 421 7.09 9.20 37.72
C PHE A 421 8.03 9.82 38.76
N ARG A 422 8.12 11.15 38.82
CA ARG A 422 9.00 11.87 39.75
C ARG A 422 8.69 11.56 41.21
N ARG A 423 7.41 11.60 41.60
CA ARG A 423 6.97 11.31 42.98
C ARG A 423 7.36 9.90 43.40
N LYS A 424 7.12 8.89 42.55
CA LYS A 424 7.44 7.50 42.86
C LYS A 424 8.94 7.23 42.95
N TYR A 425 9.76 7.91 42.14
CA TYR A 425 11.23 7.79 42.24
C TYR A 425 11.79 8.52 43.48
N LEU A 426 11.25 9.69 43.86
CA LEU A 426 11.69 10.43 45.04
C LEU A 426 11.28 9.77 46.37
N GLU A 427 10.16 9.06 46.40
CA GLU A 427 9.73 8.26 47.55
C GLU A 427 10.57 6.97 47.72
N ASP A 428 11.34 6.57 46.70
CA ASP A 428 12.13 5.33 46.65
C ASP A 428 13.59 5.51 47.16
N GLY A 429 13.76 6.11 48.35
CA GLY A 429 15.06 6.41 48.96
C GLY A 429 15.89 5.21 49.46
N LYS A 430 15.68 3.99 48.92
CA LYS A 430 16.27 2.73 49.44
C LYS A 430 17.06 1.88 48.45
N HIS A 431 17.24 2.31 47.20
CA HIS A 431 17.97 1.53 46.18
C HIS A 431 19.20 2.25 45.62
N GLU A 432 20.21 1.46 45.20
CA GLU A 432 21.46 1.94 44.61
C GLU A 432 21.23 2.75 43.32
N PRO A 433 21.98 3.85 43.09
CA PRO A 433 21.84 4.68 41.90
C PRO A 433 22.29 3.91 40.64
N ARG A 434 21.35 3.62 39.75
CA ARG A 434 21.57 2.90 38.48
C ARG A 434 22.36 3.76 37.49
N THR A 435 23.47 3.28 36.93
CA THR A 435 24.27 4.07 35.98
C THR A 435 24.03 3.62 34.53
N LEU A 436 24.18 4.50 33.54
CA LEU A 436 24.16 4.12 32.10
C LEU A 436 25.16 3.00 31.76
N LYS A 437 26.26 2.90 32.52
CA LYS A 437 27.26 1.83 32.42
C LYS A 437 26.69 0.45 32.74
N ASP A 438 25.71 0.36 33.64
CA ASP A 438 25.08 -0.92 34.01
C ASP A 438 24.28 -1.49 32.83
N LEU A 439 23.72 -0.61 32.00
CA LEU A 439 23.02 -1.01 30.77
C LEU A 439 24.00 -1.57 29.73
N ASP A 440 25.19 -0.97 29.61
CA ASP A 440 26.24 -1.46 28.72
C ASP A 440 26.73 -2.85 29.16
N ILE A 441 26.96 -3.05 30.47
CA ILE A 441 27.34 -4.34 31.05
C ILE A 441 26.29 -5.40 30.71
N VAL A 442 25.01 -5.13 30.92
CA VAL A 442 23.91 -6.04 30.55
C VAL A 442 23.94 -6.38 29.05
N THR A 443 24.20 -5.40 28.18
CA THR A 443 24.30 -5.67 26.73
C THR A 443 25.54 -6.45 26.33
N ASP A 444 26.68 -6.26 26.98
CA ASP A 444 27.90 -7.03 26.74
C ASP A 444 27.67 -8.52 27.01
N HIS A 445 27.00 -8.84 28.12
CA HIS A 445 26.62 -10.22 28.46
C HIS A 445 25.65 -10.84 27.44
N ILE A 446 24.65 -10.06 26.98
CA ILE A 446 23.69 -10.53 25.96
C ILE A 446 24.40 -10.78 24.61
N LYS A 447 25.38 -9.95 24.24
CA LYS A 447 26.16 -10.13 23.01
C LYS A 447 26.97 -11.42 23.02
N GLU A 448 27.67 -11.69 24.10
CA GLU A 448 28.47 -12.91 24.27
C GLU A 448 27.58 -14.16 24.26
N ALA A 449 26.44 -14.11 24.94
CA ALA A 449 25.51 -15.24 25.03
C ALA A 449 24.80 -15.56 23.70
N HIS A 450 24.49 -14.55 22.89
CA HIS A 450 23.56 -14.71 21.76
C HIS A 450 24.14 -14.37 20.38
N GLY A 451 25.39 -13.92 20.27
CA GLY A 451 26.00 -13.56 18.99
C GLY A 451 26.00 -14.69 17.95
N CYS A 452 26.37 -15.92 18.35
CA CYS A 452 26.41 -17.08 17.46
C CYS A 452 25.03 -17.47 16.89
N TYR A 453 23.95 -17.14 17.59
CA TYR A 453 22.59 -17.47 17.16
C TYR A 453 22.19 -16.69 15.90
N LEU A 454 22.53 -15.41 15.83
CA LEU A 454 22.20 -14.57 14.67
C LEU A 454 22.88 -15.08 13.39
N ASN A 455 24.11 -15.57 13.49
CA ASN A 455 24.82 -16.20 12.37
C ASN A 455 24.10 -17.48 11.89
N ALA A 456 23.65 -18.34 12.80
CA ALA A 456 22.89 -19.55 12.44
C ALA A 456 21.58 -19.23 11.70
N VAL A 457 20.91 -18.13 12.08
CA VAL A 457 19.72 -17.62 11.37
C VAL A 457 20.06 -17.16 9.96
N SER A 458 21.15 -16.42 9.77
CA SER A 458 21.62 -15.96 8.45
C SER A 458 21.98 -17.14 7.53
N VAL A 459 22.63 -18.18 8.06
CA VAL A 459 22.93 -19.43 7.31
C VAL A 459 21.65 -20.15 6.89
N ALA A 460 20.65 -20.29 7.78
CA ALA A 460 19.39 -20.94 7.44
C ALA A 460 18.59 -20.15 6.38
N LEU A 461 18.57 -18.82 6.46
CA LEU A 461 17.96 -17.95 5.46
C LEU A 461 18.61 -18.12 4.08
N LYS A 462 19.94 -18.28 4.05
CA LYS A 462 20.70 -18.54 2.82
C LYS A 462 20.26 -19.85 2.15
N VAL A 463 20.15 -20.92 2.94
CA VAL A 463 19.67 -22.23 2.46
C VAL A 463 18.24 -22.13 1.93
N CYS A 464 17.34 -21.43 2.66
CA CYS A 464 15.96 -21.21 2.20
C CYS A 464 15.90 -20.46 0.86
N ARG A 465 16.71 -19.40 0.69
CA ARG A 465 16.78 -18.62 -0.54
C ARG A 465 17.26 -19.48 -1.72
N ASP A 466 18.33 -20.23 -1.51
CA ASP A 466 18.98 -21.04 -2.54
C ASP A 466 18.09 -22.22 -2.97
N TRP A 467 17.42 -22.88 -2.01
CA TRP A 467 16.44 -23.93 -2.30
C TRP A 467 15.25 -23.39 -3.12
N VAL A 468 14.66 -22.25 -2.74
CA VAL A 468 13.54 -21.65 -3.49
C VAL A 468 13.97 -21.23 -4.90
N ALA A 469 15.20 -20.74 -5.06
CA ALA A 469 15.74 -20.37 -6.37
C ALA A 469 15.80 -21.58 -7.31
N ASP A 470 16.48 -22.65 -6.87
CA ASP A 470 16.69 -23.85 -7.67
C ASP A 470 15.36 -24.60 -7.94
N ALA A 471 14.48 -24.70 -6.93
CA ALA A 471 13.17 -25.31 -7.08
C ALA A 471 12.24 -24.53 -8.03
N ASN A 472 12.38 -23.20 -8.11
CA ASN A 472 11.59 -22.38 -9.01
C ASN A 472 12.12 -22.41 -10.46
N GLU A 473 13.42 -22.60 -10.65
CA GLU A 473 14.05 -22.80 -11.97
C GLU A 473 13.70 -24.16 -12.59
N PHE A 474 13.41 -25.18 -11.77
CA PHE A 474 13.04 -26.52 -12.21
C PHE A 474 11.61 -26.63 -12.77
N ARG A 475 11.38 -26.06 -13.97
CA ARG A 475 10.07 -25.98 -14.67
C ARG A 475 10.17 -26.33 -16.16
N LEU A 476 9.35 -25.71 -17.02
CA LEU A 476 9.17 -26.06 -18.44
C LEU A 476 10.48 -26.05 -19.25
N TYR A 477 11.37 -25.09 -19.00
CA TYR A 477 12.68 -25.01 -19.66
C TYR A 477 13.69 -26.06 -19.16
N SER A 478 13.40 -26.75 -18.04
CA SER A 478 14.26 -27.83 -17.51
C SER A 478 14.07 -29.17 -18.23
N ILE A 479 13.11 -29.27 -19.16
CA ILE A 479 12.96 -30.46 -20.01
C ILE A 479 14.25 -30.75 -20.80
N PHE A 480 15.01 -29.70 -21.16
CA PHE A 480 16.28 -29.82 -21.88
C PHE A 480 17.47 -30.24 -21.00
N ASP A 481 17.45 -29.95 -19.69
CA ASP A 481 18.49 -30.35 -18.72
C ASP A 481 17.86 -30.90 -17.43
N ARG A 482 17.18 -32.04 -17.55
CA ARG A 482 16.43 -32.63 -16.44
C ARG A 482 17.33 -33.28 -15.39
N LYS A 483 18.45 -33.89 -15.82
CA LYS A 483 19.38 -34.61 -14.93
C LYS A 483 20.21 -33.66 -14.08
N GLY A 484 20.71 -32.55 -14.64
CA GLY A 484 21.48 -31.56 -13.88
C GLY A 484 20.65 -30.91 -12.76
N ASN A 485 19.41 -30.53 -13.05
CA ASN A 485 18.52 -29.91 -12.07
C ASN A 485 18.07 -30.88 -10.96
N GLN A 486 17.89 -32.18 -11.25
CA GLN A 486 17.60 -33.19 -10.24
C GLN A 486 18.76 -33.39 -9.25
N THR A 487 20.01 -33.39 -9.74
CA THR A 487 21.19 -33.51 -8.88
C THR A 487 21.35 -32.30 -7.97
N LYS A 488 21.18 -31.08 -8.51
CA LYS A 488 21.19 -29.85 -7.71
C LYS A 488 20.13 -29.89 -6.62
N GLN A 489 18.91 -30.34 -6.93
CA GLN A 489 17.84 -30.41 -5.94
C GLN A 489 18.14 -31.40 -4.81
N LYS A 490 18.79 -32.53 -5.10
CA LYS A 490 19.22 -33.48 -4.06
C LYS A 490 20.26 -32.86 -3.12
N GLN A 491 21.23 -32.12 -3.66
CA GLN A 491 22.20 -31.38 -2.86
C GLN A 491 21.52 -30.34 -1.95
N ARG A 492 20.55 -29.58 -2.49
CA ARG A 492 19.77 -28.61 -1.68
C ARG A 492 18.92 -29.29 -0.61
N HIS A 493 18.37 -30.47 -0.89
CA HIS A 493 17.64 -31.24 0.10
C HIS A 493 18.52 -31.60 1.30
N GLU A 494 19.73 -32.10 1.05
CA GLU A 494 20.72 -32.41 2.09
C GLU A 494 21.07 -31.17 2.92
N GLU A 495 21.30 -30.02 2.28
CA GLU A 495 21.54 -28.74 2.97
C GLU A 495 20.37 -28.32 3.87
N VAL A 496 19.11 -28.47 3.41
CA VAL A 496 17.91 -28.17 4.20
C VAL A 496 17.80 -29.08 5.42
N VAL A 497 18.11 -30.38 5.27
CA VAL A 497 18.12 -31.34 6.39
C VAL A 497 19.14 -30.95 7.45
N ILE A 498 20.37 -30.58 7.02
CA ILE A 498 21.45 -30.12 7.90
C ILE A 498 21.03 -28.82 8.61
N ALA A 499 20.53 -27.83 7.87
CA ALA A 499 20.11 -26.55 8.45
C ALA A 499 18.97 -26.71 9.47
N ARG A 500 17.98 -27.58 9.16
CA ARG A 500 16.90 -27.91 10.10
C ARG A 500 17.44 -28.57 11.37
N LYS A 501 18.34 -29.55 11.22
CA LYS A 501 18.96 -30.25 12.36
C LYS A 501 19.72 -29.27 13.24
N ASN A 502 20.61 -28.45 12.64
CA ASN A 502 21.38 -27.44 13.35
C ASN A 502 20.45 -26.47 14.09
N LEU A 503 19.40 -25.92 13.44
CA LEU A 503 18.47 -25.01 14.12
C LEU A 503 17.72 -25.68 15.27
N LYS A 504 17.26 -26.93 15.12
CA LYS A 504 16.58 -27.67 16.20
C LYS A 504 17.53 -27.98 17.35
N GLU A 505 18.76 -28.38 17.06
CA GLU A 505 19.81 -28.60 18.05
C GLU A 505 20.17 -27.30 18.76
N PHE A 506 20.31 -26.18 18.06
CA PHE A 506 20.51 -24.87 18.69
C PHE A 506 19.31 -24.48 19.57
N MET A 507 18.07 -24.74 19.16
CA MET A 507 16.89 -24.49 20.00
C MET A 507 16.88 -25.32 21.30
N GLN A 508 17.39 -26.56 21.27
CA GLN A 508 17.47 -27.46 22.43
C GLN A 508 18.71 -27.17 23.31
N LEU A 509 19.87 -26.96 22.69
CA LEU A 509 21.14 -26.67 23.34
C LEU A 509 21.10 -25.32 24.08
N HIS A 510 20.48 -24.30 23.46
CA HIS A 510 20.30 -22.98 24.08
C HIS A 510 19.32 -23.00 25.25
N HIS A 511 18.47 -24.03 25.37
CA HIS A 511 17.60 -24.17 26.54
C HIS A 511 18.38 -24.66 27.78
N ASN A 512 19.32 -25.59 27.58
CA ASN A 512 20.06 -26.24 28.67
C ASN A 512 21.33 -25.47 29.08
N VAL A 513 22.15 -25.06 28.10
CA VAL A 513 23.41 -24.33 28.34
C VAL A 513 23.16 -22.97 28.95
N GLN A 514 22.03 -22.35 28.62
CA GLN A 514 21.72 -21.01 29.09
C GLN A 514 21.16 -20.99 30.51
N ASN A 515 20.55 -22.06 31.02
CA ASN A 515 20.26 -22.16 32.46
C ASN A 515 21.56 -22.14 33.25
N GLU A 516 22.57 -22.88 32.78
CA GLU A 516 23.90 -22.92 33.39
C GLU A 516 24.66 -21.59 33.23
N LEU A 517 24.56 -20.95 32.06
CA LEU A 517 25.17 -19.65 31.78
C LEU A 517 24.50 -18.52 32.59
N SER A 518 23.17 -18.52 32.70
CA SER A 518 22.41 -17.55 33.50
C SER A 518 22.74 -17.69 34.98
N MET A 519 22.93 -18.93 35.47
CA MET A 519 23.37 -19.20 36.84
C MET A 519 24.82 -18.76 37.08
N LYS A 520 25.75 -18.98 36.14
CA LYS A 520 27.11 -18.43 36.21
C LYS A 520 27.16 -16.90 36.12
N MET A 521 26.25 -16.29 35.36
CA MET A 521 26.11 -14.83 35.21
C MET A 521 25.52 -14.15 36.46
N LEU A 522 24.71 -14.89 37.24
CA LEU A 522 24.18 -14.44 38.53
C LEU A 522 25.27 -14.30 39.60
N GLU A 523 26.36 -15.08 39.50
CA GLU A 523 27.46 -15.10 40.48
C GLU A 523 28.37 -13.86 40.37
N GLY A 524 28.35 -13.13 39.25
CA GLY A 524 29.23 -11.99 38.98
C GLY A 524 28.62 -10.59 39.16
N MET A 525 27.34 -10.48 39.53
CA MET A 525 26.64 -9.19 39.70
C MET A 525 26.18 -8.97 41.13
N GLU A 526 26.50 -7.83 41.72
CA GLU A 526 26.19 -7.51 43.13
C GLU A 526 24.76 -6.94 43.31
N GLY A 527 24.14 -6.39 42.25
CA GLY A 527 22.84 -5.72 42.31
C GLY A 527 21.63 -6.58 41.91
N HIS A 528 20.64 -6.72 42.80
CA HIS A 528 19.39 -7.48 42.55
C HIS A 528 18.59 -6.96 41.34
N GLU A 529 18.54 -5.65 41.10
CA GLU A 529 17.84 -5.06 39.95
C GLU A 529 18.62 -5.21 38.62
N GLN A 530 19.96 -5.25 38.68
CA GLN A 530 20.79 -5.53 37.50
C GLN A 530 20.58 -6.97 37.04
N ILE A 531 20.52 -7.90 37.99
CA ILE A 531 20.16 -9.29 37.78
C ILE A 531 18.79 -9.42 37.12
N LEU A 532 17.76 -8.79 37.71
CA LEU A 532 16.40 -8.85 37.16
C LEU A 532 16.30 -8.17 35.77
N SER A 533 17.04 -7.08 35.56
CA SER A 533 17.18 -6.42 34.27
C SER A 533 17.80 -7.35 33.23
N LEU A 534 18.88 -8.06 33.57
CA LEU A 534 19.51 -9.05 32.70
C LEU A 534 18.55 -10.20 32.39
N ILE A 535 17.87 -10.76 33.38
CA ILE A 535 16.89 -11.84 33.20
C ILE A 535 15.77 -11.41 32.24
N SER A 536 15.22 -10.20 32.44
CA SER A 536 14.13 -9.69 31.59
C SER A 536 14.54 -9.51 30.14
N GLN A 537 15.70 -8.91 29.90
CA GLN A 537 16.21 -8.60 28.56
C GLN A 537 16.69 -9.86 27.82
N THR A 538 17.36 -10.75 28.54
CA THR A 538 17.81 -12.05 28.00
C THR A 538 16.61 -12.94 27.66
N SER A 539 15.58 -12.96 28.51
CA SER A 539 14.34 -13.71 28.24
C SER A 539 13.59 -13.15 27.04
N PHE A 540 13.51 -11.82 26.92
CA PHE A 540 12.89 -11.16 25.78
C PHE A 540 13.63 -11.43 24.47
N PHE A 541 14.94 -11.19 24.44
CA PHE A 541 15.75 -11.49 23.26
C PHE A 541 15.63 -12.97 22.87
N LEU A 542 15.75 -13.88 23.85
CA LEU A 542 15.61 -15.32 23.61
C LEU A 542 14.27 -15.67 22.97
N PHE A 543 13.17 -15.17 23.52
CA PHE A 543 11.85 -15.41 22.97
C PHE A 543 11.77 -14.98 21.51
N LEU A 544 12.26 -13.78 21.19
CA LEU A 544 12.27 -13.26 19.82
C LEU A 544 13.11 -14.14 18.88
N SER A 545 14.32 -14.52 19.30
CA SER A 545 15.14 -15.48 18.54
C SER A 545 14.42 -16.82 18.36
N LYS A 546 13.87 -17.42 19.42
CA LYS A 546 13.14 -18.68 19.32
C LYS A 546 11.96 -18.59 18.35
N GLN A 547 11.24 -17.47 18.31
CA GLN A 547 10.17 -17.24 17.35
C GLN A 547 10.68 -17.20 15.90
N VAL A 548 11.79 -16.50 15.65
CA VAL A 548 12.44 -16.47 14.32
C VAL A 548 12.91 -17.87 13.90
N ALA A 549 13.59 -18.61 14.79
CA ALA A 549 13.97 -19.99 14.53
C ALA A 549 12.77 -20.90 14.27
N PHE A 550 11.68 -20.78 15.05
CA PHE A 550 10.48 -21.59 14.84
C PHE A 550 9.86 -21.34 13.47
N GLN A 551 9.73 -20.07 13.04
CA GLN A 551 9.21 -19.75 11.71
C GLN A 551 10.16 -20.21 10.58
N LEU A 552 11.48 -20.20 10.81
CA LEU A 552 12.46 -20.74 9.85
C LEU A 552 12.43 -22.26 9.77
N VAL A 553 12.36 -22.96 10.91
CA VAL A 553 12.21 -24.42 10.96
C VAL A 553 10.91 -24.84 10.28
N ALA A 554 9.80 -24.13 10.56
CA ALA A 554 8.55 -24.34 9.84
C ALA A 554 8.77 -24.16 8.34
N LEU A 555 9.42 -23.07 7.89
CA LEU A 555 9.68 -22.88 6.45
C LEU A 555 10.53 -24.01 5.83
N LEU A 556 11.56 -24.50 6.56
CA LEU A 556 12.40 -25.63 6.12
C LEU A 556 11.63 -26.96 6.09
N GLU A 557 10.77 -27.23 7.07
CA GLU A 557 9.91 -28.43 7.09
C GLU A 557 8.93 -28.44 5.92
N PHE A 558 8.40 -27.27 5.57
CA PHE A 558 7.57 -27.12 4.37
C PHE A 558 8.33 -27.43 3.08
N PHE A 559 9.62 -27.08 2.99
CA PHE A 559 10.45 -27.45 1.83
C PHE A 559 10.71 -28.96 1.75
N LEU A 560 10.95 -29.60 2.90
CA LEU A 560 11.12 -31.06 2.97
C LEU A 560 9.83 -31.80 2.58
N GLU A 561 8.67 -31.33 3.06
CA GLU A 561 7.37 -31.89 2.67
C GLU A 561 7.15 -31.80 1.14
N ILE A 562 7.55 -30.70 0.51
CA ILE A 562 7.48 -30.57 -0.96
C ILE A 562 8.46 -31.52 -1.66
N ASP A 563 9.67 -31.72 -1.12
CA ASP A 563 10.66 -32.67 -1.66
C ASP A 563 10.15 -34.13 -1.59
N GLU A 564 9.46 -34.50 -0.51
CA GLU A 564 8.87 -35.84 -0.33
C GLU A 564 7.66 -36.06 -1.25
N ILE A 565 6.73 -35.11 -1.30
CA ILE A 565 5.48 -35.26 -2.06
C ILE A 565 5.73 -35.09 -3.58
N ARG A 566 6.63 -34.18 -3.98
CA ARG A 566 6.86 -33.81 -5.39
C ARG A 566 8.34 -33.58 -5.70
N PRO A 567 9.14 -34.65 -5.94
CA PRO A 567 10.55 -34.51 -6.32
C PRO A 567 10.76 -34.02 -7.77
N ALA A 568 9.75 -34.18 -8.65
CA ALA A 568 9.79 -33.74 -10.05
C ALA A 568 8.57 -32.85 -10.39
N PRO A 569 8.68 -31.93 -11.37
CA PRO A 569 7.58 -31.07 -11.76
C PRO A 569 6.45 -31.86 -12.43
N VAL A 570 5.21 -31.49 -12.10
CA VAL A 570 3.97 -32.09 -12.65
C VAL A 570 3.06 -30.98 -13.18
N ILE A 571 2.12 -31.33 -14.06
CA ILE A 571 1.06 -30.42 -14.52
C ILE A 571 -0.01 -30.28 -13.43
N ILE A 572 -0.29 -29.05 -13.00
CA ILE A 572 -1.24 -28.73 -11.92
C ILE A 572 -2.49 -28.11 -12.54
N TRP A 573 -3.67 -28.69 -12.27
CA TRP A 573 -4.95 -28.27 -12.81
C TRP A 573 -5.72 -27.31 -11.87
N PRO A 574 -6.59 -26.40 -12.40
CA PRO A 574 -7.24 -25.36 -11.61
C PRO A 574 -8.42 -25.82 -10.72
N TRP A 575 -8.88 -27.08 -10.87
CA TRP A 575 -10.15 -27.55 -10.28
C TRP A 575 -10.02 -28.14 -8.87
N ALA A 576 -8.83 -28.05 -8.25
CA ALA A 576 -8.66 -28.37 -6.85
C ALA A 576 -9.47 -27.36 -5.99
N ARG A 577 -10.52 -27.84 -5.30
CA ARG A 577 -11.40 -27.00 -4.49
C ARG A 577 -10.60 -26.27 -3.42
N ALA A 578 -10.71 -24.94 -3.45
CA ALA A 578 -10.22 -24.09 -2.39
C ALA A 578 -11.35 -23.12 -1.99
N VAL A 579 -12.07 -23.48 -0.93
CA VAL A 579 -13.16 -22.68 -0.35
C VAL A 579 -12.55 -21.46 0.34
N PHE A 580 -12.99 -20.26 -0.01
CA PHE A 580 -12.74 -19.05 0.78
C PHE A 580 -14.09 -18.47 1.21
N SER A 581 -14.20 -18.16 2.49
CA SER A 581 -15.31 -17.42 3.09
C SER A 581 -15.09 -15.90 2.92
N LYS A 582 -16.13 -15.19 2.49
CA LYS A 582 -16.24 -13.72 2.53
C LYS A 582 -17.12 -13.35 3.73
N SER A 583 -16.71 -12.34 4.51
CA SER A 583 -17.59 -11.68 5.48
C SER A 583 -18.16 -10.38 4.91
N PHE A 584 -19.47 -10.21 5.10
CA PHE A 584 -20.32 -9.07 4.72
C PHE A 584 -20.43 -8.08 5.88
N GLY A 585 -20.51 -6.78 5.58
CA GLY A 585 -20.91 -5.73 6.52
C GLY A 585 -22.39 -5.36 6.38
N ARG A 586 -22.99 -4.74 7.41
CA ARG A 586 -24.33 -4.13 7.37
C ARG A 586 -24.43 -2.91 8.32
N ASP A 587 -25.13 -1.88 7.83
CA ASP A 587 -25.40 -0.56 8.42
C ASP A 587 -26.51 -0.53 9.51
N ARG A 588 -26.56 0.57 10.31
CA ARG A 588 -27.76 1.41 10.60
C ARG A 588 -27.44 2.72 11.38
N ASN A 589 -28.11 3.82 10.99
CA ASN A 589 -28.25 5.15 11.64
C ASN A 589 -29.35 5.10 12.76
N GLU A 590 -29.70 6.08 13.62
CA GLU A 590 -29.57 7.56 13.64
C GLU A 590 -29.88 8.16 15.05
N THR A 591 -29.14 9.23 15.41
CA THR A 591 -29.39 10.44 16.24
C THR A 591 -30.24 10.52 17.53
N GLU A 592 -29.69 11.24 18.53
CA GLU A 592 -30.35 12.42 19.14
C GLU A 592 -29.32 13.43 19.73
N GLN A 593 -29.65 14.73 19.69
CA GLN A 593 -28.77 15.88 19.94
C GLN A 593 -28.99 16.52 21.32
N VAL A 594 -27.93 16.98 21.99
CA VAL A 594 -28.00 18.05 23.01
C VAL A 594 -26.81 19.02 22.89
N GLN A 595 -27.09 20.30 23.11
CA GLN A 595 -26.29 21.50 22.84
C GLN A 595 -24.93 21.61 23.56
N LYS A 596 -24.02 22.36 22.93
CA LYS A 596 -22.62 22.64 23.32
C LYS A 596 -22.49 23.91 24.18
N PRO A 597 -21.55 23.95 25.14
CA PRO A 597 -20.76 25.13 25.45
C PRO A 597 -19.44 25.14 24.66
N THR A 598 -18.86 26.33 24.53
CA THR A 598 -17.79 26.69 23.59
C THR A 598 -16.40 26.18 23.99
N SER A 599 -15.86 25.28 23.17
CA SER A 599 -14.47 24.86 23.11
C SER A 599 -14.01 24.79 21.65
N HIS A 600 -12.69 24.92 21.44
CA HIS A 600 -12.14 25.24 20.12
C HIS A 600 -11.90 23.97 19.28
N HIS A 601 -12.88 23.68 18.43
CA HIS A 601 -12.84 22.66 17.38
C HIS A 601 -11.60 22.77 16.49
N ARG A 602 -10.83 21.68 16.39
CA ARG A 602 -9.77 21.54 15.39
C ARG A 602 -10.22 20.63 14.27
N ASP A 603 -9.96 21.06 13.05
CA ASP A 603 -10.19 20.24 11.87
C ASP A 603 -9.00 19.28 11.66
N PRO A 604 -9.14 17.96 11.83
CA PRO A 604 -8.02 17.03 11.69
C PRO A 604 -7.49 16.93 10.25
N ASP A 605 -8.24 17.44 9.27
CA ASP A 605 -7.86 17.42 7.84
C ASP A 605 -7.02 18.63 7.41
N SER A 606 -6.96 19.70 8.21
CA SER A 606 -6.26 20.93 7.83
C SER A 606 -5.82 21.74 9.04
N LEU A 607 -4.54 22.14 9.04
CA LEU A 607 -4.00 23.16 9.93
C LEU A 607 -4.63 24.53 9.65
N ALA A 608 -4.37 25.51 10.51
CA ALA A 608 -4.90 26.87 10.35
C ALA A 608 -4.54 27.47 8.97
N PRO A 609 -5.46 28.20 8.33
CA PRO A 609 -5.16 28.92 7.10
C PRO A 609 -4.07 29.97 7.36
N GLN A 610 -2.99 29.92 6.60
CA GLN A 610 -1.85 30.85 6.73
C GLN A 610 -1.92 31.99 5.70
N THR A 611 -2.73 31.82 4.66
CA THR A 611 -2.87 32.79 3.57
C THR A 611 -4.29 33.35 3.49
N PRO A 612 -4.49 34.61 3.06
CA PRO A 612 -5.82 35.22 2.94
C PRO A 612 -6.72 34.47 1.96
N LEU A 613 -6.16 33.86 0.91
CA LEU A 613 -6.89 33.01 -0.03
C LEU A 613 -7.50 31.77 0.67
N GLN A 614 -6.78 31.16 1.61
CA GLN A 614 -7.28 30.00 2.37
C GLN A 614 -8.41 30.37 3.32
N LEU A 615 -8.43 31.59 3.86
CA LEU A 615 -9.53 32.09 4.70
C LEU A 615 -10.83 32.25 3.92
N VAL A 616 -10.76 32.83 2.71
CA VAL A 616 -11.91 32.95 1.80
C VAL A 616 -12.43 31.56 1.42
N MET A 617 -11.52 30.66 1.06
CA MET A 617 -11.88 29.29 0.65
C MET A 617 -12.44 28.45 1.80
N TRP A 618 -11.98 28.66 3.04
CA TRP A 618 -12.57 28.06 4.22
C TRP A 618 -14.01 28.50 4.44
N SER A 619 -14.31 29.79 4.28
CA SER A 619 -15.68 30.33 4.36
C SER A 619 -16.59 29.72 3.30
N LEU A 620 -16.10 29.64 2.05
CA LEU A 620 -16.83 29.03 0.93
C LEU A 620 -17.10 27.53 1.16
N SER A 621 -16.15 26.82 1.78
CA SER A 621 -16.29 25.39 2.07
C SER A 621 -17.37 25.07 3.10
N LYS A 622 -17.65 26.01 4.02
CA LYS A 622 -18.76 25.87 4.98
C LYS A 622 -20.10 26.02 4.29
N LEU A 623 -20.25 27.03 3.44
CA LEU A 623 -21.45 27.26 2.63
C LEU A 623 -21.75 26.04 1.74
N TYR A 624 -20.72 25.49 1.10
CA TYR A 624 -20.83 24.32 0.22
C TYR A 624 -21.23 23.02 0.94
N LYS A 625 -20.78 22.81 2.19
CA LYS A 625 -21.17 21.64 3.00
C LYS A 625 -22.64 21.63 3.38
N THR A 626 -23.26 22.80 3.54
CA THR A 626 -24.65 22.96 3.96
C THR A 626 -25.64 22.70 2.83
N ILE A 627 -25.23 22.87 1.57
CA ILE A 627 -26.15 22.88 0.42
C ILE A 627 -26.34 21.48 -0.21
N LEU A 628 -25.47 20.49 0.07
CA LEU A 628 -25.44 19.22 -0.69
C LEU A 628 -25.18 17.96 0.17
N GLN A 629 -26.26 17.35 0.68
CA GLN A 629 -26.27 16.04 1.36
C GLN A 629 -27.08 14.98 0.58
N GLU A 630 -26.43 14.09 -0.18
CA GLU A 630 -26.94 12.77 -0.61
C GLU A 630 -25.76 11.82 -0.97
N ASP A 631 -25.88 10.51 -0.73
CA ASP A 631 -24.73 9.58 -0.70
C ASP A 631 -24.51 8.65 -1.93
N TYR A 632 -25.42 8.57 -2.92
CA TYR A 632 -25.36 7.53 -3.97
C TYR A 632 -25.21 7.97 -5.44
N SER A 633 -25.32 9.26 -5.78
CA SER A 633 -25.47 9.73 -7.18
C SER A 633 -24.18 9.99 -8.00
N TYR A 634 -22.97 9.73 -7.48
CA TYR A 634 -21.72 10.14 -8.15
C TYR A 634 -21.58 9.65 -9.62
N TRP A 635 -21.80 8.35 -9.86
CA TRP A 635 -21.65 7.78 -11.20
C TRP A 635 -22.77 8.17 -12.15
N LEU A 636 -23.98 8.38 -11.62
CA LEU A 636 -25.11 8.89 -12.38
C LEU A 636 -24.83 10.32 -12.86
N HIS A 637 -24.31 11.19 -12.00
CA HIS A 637 -23.91 12.54 -12.37
C HIS A 637 -22.75 12.56 -13.37
N CYS A 638 -21.74 11.71 -13.19
CA CYS A 638 -20.67 11.55 -14.17
C CYS A 638 -21.22 11.14 -15.54
N ALA A 639 -22.19 10.21 -15.56
CA ALA A 639 -22.80 9.75 -16.79
C ALA A 639 -23.64 10.83 -17.48
N ILE A 640 -24.39 11.64 -16.73
CA ILE A 640 -25.11 12.82 -17.25
C ILE A 640 -24.14 13.84 -17.84
N LEU A 641 -22.99 14.07 -17.22
CA LEU A 641 -22.03 15.05 -17.68
C LEU A 641 -21.17 14.55 -18.85
N VAL A 642 -20.93 13.25 -18.96
CA VAL A 642 -20.41 12.64 -20.20
C VAL A 642 -21.44 12.76 -21.33
N ASN A 643 -22.73 12.55 -21.03
CA ASN A 643 -23.80 12.80 -21.98
C ASN A 643 -23.81 14.28 -22.43
N PHE A 644 -23.52 15.21 -21.52
CA PHE A 644 -23.37 16.62 -21.86
C PHE A 644 -22.27 16.87 -22.89
N CYS A 645 -21.14 16.18 -22.79
CA CYS A 645 -20.08 16.25 -23.79
C CYS A 645 -20.52 15.72 -25.17
N ALA A 646 -21.53 14.84 -25.20
CA ALA A 646 -22.12 14.30 -26.42
C ALA A 646 -23.32 15.12 -26.93
N PHE A 647 -23.72 16.23 -26.29
CA PHE A 647 -24.87 17.04 -26.75
C PHE A 647 -24.79 17.50 -28.21
N PRO A 648 -23.64 17.98 -28.73
CA PRO A 648 -23.55 18.41 -30.13
C PRO A 648 -23.90 17.33 -31.14
N PHE A 649 -23.91 16.06 -30.73
CA PHE A 649 -24.29 14.95 -31.58
C PHE A 649 -25.80 14.72 -31.67
N TYR A 650 -26.57 15.14 -30.66
CA TYR A 650 -28.03 14.93 -30.63
C TYR A 650 -28.81 15.96 -31.47
N PHE A 651 -28.18 17.05 -31.89
CA PHE A 651 -28.85 18.13 -32.62
C PHE A 651 -28.47 18.13 -34.11
N LYS A 652 -29.48 18.25 -34.98
CA LYS A 652 -29.31 18.28 -36.46
C LYS A 652 -28.25 19.29 -36.91
N GLY A 653 -28.28 20.50 -36.36
CA GLY A 653 -27.39 21.60 -36.79
C GLY A 653 -25.92 21.43 -36.41
N SER A 654 -25.59 20.65 -35.38
CA SER A 654 -24.22 20.47 -34.88
C SER A 654 -23.65 19.06 -35.11
N ALA A 655 -24.48 18.09 -35.50
CA ALA A 655 -24.05 16.71 -35.69
C ALA A 655 -23.04 16.55 -36.84
N HIS A 656 -23.25 17.25 -37.96
CA HIS A 656 -22.31 17.25 -39.10
C HIS A 656 -20.94 17.82 -38.71
N PHE A 657 -20.91 18.91 -37.93
CA PHE A 657 -19.66 19.48 -37.40
C PHE A 657 -18.93 18.46 -36.51
N PHE A 658 -19.64 17.82 -35.59
CA PHE A 658 -19.04 16.87 -34.66
C PHE A 658 -18.44 15.64 -35.38
N TYR A 659 -19.13 15.12 -36.40
CA TYR A 659 -18.64 14.00 -37.21
C TYR A 659 -17.44 14.41 -38.08
N SER A 660 -17.54 15.53 -38.79
CA SER A 660 -16.47 16.03 -39.67
C SER A 660 -15.16 16.26 -38.92
N TRP A 661 -15.23 16.76 -37.68
CA TRP A 661 -14.05 16.97 -36.82
C TRP A 661 -13.66 15.74 -35.97
N LYS A 662 -14.36 14.60 -36.15
CA LYS A 662 -14.15 13.34 -35.42
C LYS A 662 -14.02 13.55 -33.90
N LEU A 663 -14.92 14.35 -33.32
CA LEU A 663 -14.85 14.78 -31.92
C LEU A 663 -15.31 13.72 -30.90
N VAL A 664 -15.56 12.47 -31.33
CA VAL A 664 -15.97 11.34 -30.46
C VAL A 664 -15.00 11.11 -29.27
N TRP A 665 -13.73 11.49 -29.41
CA TRP A 665 -12.76 11.39 -28.33
C TRP A 665 -12.99 12.36 -27.18
N PHE A 666 -13.72 13.45 -27.39
CA PHE A 666 -14.07 14.40 -26.33
C PHE A 666 -14.89 13.74 -25.19
N PRO A 667 -16.06 13.10 -25.44
CA PRO A 667 -16.79 12.37 -24.40
C PRO A 667 -16.03 11.15 -23.86
N ILE A 668 -15.23 10.44 -24.68
CA ILE A 668 -14.37 9.33 -24.21
C ILE A 668 -13.37 9.82 -23.16
N MET A 669 -12.70 10.95 -23.45
CA MET A 669 -11.73 11.53 -22.54
C MET A 669 -12.37 12.07 -21.27
N CYS A 670 -13.60 12.59 -21.34
CA CYS A 670 -14.36 12.94 -20.15
C CYS A 670 -14.59 11.69 -19.26
N ALA A 671 -15.17 10.62 -19.82
CA ALA A 671 -15.51 9.40 -19.08
C ALA A 671 -14.29 8.75 -18.40
N VAL A 672 -13.19 8.57 -19.14
CA VAL A 672 -11.96 7.90 -18.67
C VAL A 672 -11.14 8.77 -17.70
N SER A 673 -11.41 10.08 -17.63
CA SER A 673 -10.72 11.01 -16.75
C SER A 673 -11.47 11.35 -15.47
N THR A 674 -12.74 10.97 -15.35
CA THR A 674 -13.49 11.15 -14.10
C THR A 674 -12.83 10.37 -12.95
N SER A 675 -12.70 11.01 -11.80
CA SER A 675 -12.15 10.42 -10.59
C SER A 675 -12.94 10.87 -9.36
N GLN A 676 -13.17 9.92 -8.46
CA GLN A 676 -13.96 10.13 -7.24
C GLN A 676 -13.26 11.01 -6.22
N TYR A 677 -11.92 11.08 -6.23
CA TYR A 677 -11.13 11.80 -5.24
C TYR A 677 -10.48 13.03 -5.88
N SER A 678 -10.52 14.16 -5.17
CA SER A 678 -9.99 15.45 -5.62
C SER A 678 -8.50 15.41 -5.96
N ALA A 679 -7.69 14.77 -5.11
CA ALA A 679 -6.24 14.69 -5.30
C ALA A 679 -5.87 13.92 -6.58
N ASP A 680 -6.54 12.79 -6.79
CA ASP A 680 -6.36 11.95 -7.97
C ASP A 680 -6.79 12.70 -9.23
N SER A 681 -7.87 13.50 -9.18
CA SER A 681 -8.34 14.30 -10.32
C SER A 681 -7.35 15.40 -10.72
N VAL A 682 -6.78 16.14 -9.76
CA VAL A 682 -5.79 17.19 -10.03
C VAL A 682 -4.51 16.60 -10.64
N TYR A 683 -4.02 15.50 -10.05
CA TYR A 683 -2.86 14.80 -10.58
C TYR A 683 -3.14 14.26 -12.00
N MET A 684 -4.30 13.66 -12.22
CA MET A 684 -4.70 13.12 -13.53
C MET A 684 -4.85 14.21 -14.59
N PHE A 685 -5.43 15.37 -14.23
CA PHE A 685 -5.57 16.51 -15.13
C PHE A 685 -4.20 17.00 -15.62
N SER A 686 -3.33 17.39 -14.67
CA SER A 686 -1.99 17.93 -14.98
C SER A 686 -1.15 16.94 -15.79
N THR A 687 -1.08 15.70 -15.33
CA THR A 687 -0.39 14.59 -15.99
C THR A 687 -0.88 14.39 -17.42
N LYS A 688 -2.20 14.28 -17.64
CA LYS A 688 -2.75 14.00 -18.97
C LYS A 688 -2.53 15.16 -19.94
N VAL A 689 -2.62 16.41 -19.50
CA VAL A 689 -2.34 17.57 -20.37
C VAL A 689 -0.90 17.51 -20.89
N VAL A 690 0.08 17.33 -20.00
CA VAL A 690 1.51 17.27 -20.36
C VAL A 690 1.81 16.09 -21.28
N TYR A 691 1.38 14.88 -20.93
CA TYR A 691 1.70 13.69 -21.73
C TYR A 691 0.93 13.62 -23.06
N THR A 692 -0.26 14.23 -23.14
CA THR A 692 -0.98 14.35 -24.41
C THR A 692 -0.27 15.33 -25.33
N PHE A 693 0.23 16.46 -24.81
CA PHE A 693 1.01 17.40 -25.61
C PHE A 693 2.26 16.73 -26.20
N ILE A 694 3.05 16.08 -25.35
CA ILE A 694 4.26 15.34 -25.78
C ILE A 694 3.88 14.25 -26.79
N GLY A 695 2.84 13.47 -26.52
CA GLY A 695 2.38 12.40 -27.42
C GLY A 695 1.88 12.93 -28.77
N ALA A 696 1.21 14.08 -28.80
CA ALA A 696 0.75 14.70 -30.03
C ALA A 696 1.93 15.19 -30.90
N VAL A 697 2.95 15.79 -30.28
CA VAL A 697 4.19 16.19 -30.96
C VAL A 697 4.92 14.97 -31.53
N VAL A 698 5.08 13.90 -30.74
CA VAL A 698 5.73 12.66 -31.20
C VAL A 698 4.94 12.03 -32.36
N GLY A 699 3.61 11.95 -32.26
CA GLY A 699 2.76 11.41 -33.33
C GLY A 699 2.84 12.23 -34.62
N MET A 700 2.87 13.55 -34.50
CA MET A 700 3.02 14.46 -35.65
C MET A 700 4.39 14.30 -36.32
N VAL A 701 5.47 14.29 -35.54
CA VAL A 701 6.83 14.09 -36.08
C VAL A 701 6.93 12.73 -36.79
N ALA A 702 6.38 11.67 -36.17
CA ALA A 702 6.34 10.35 -36.77
C ALA A 702 5.53 10.31 -38.07
N TRP A 703 4.42 11.07 -38.17
CA TRP A 703 3.64 11.19 -39.40
C TRP A 703 4.47 11.81 -40.53
N TYR A 704 5.10 12.96 -40.29
CA TYR A 704 5.88 13.64 -41.33
C TYR A 704 7.14 12.87 -41.76
N ILE A 705 7.73 12.06 -40.87
CA ILE A 705 8.84 11.17 -41.24
C ILE A 705 8.36 10.00 -42.13
N SER A 706 7.14 9.51 -41.93
CA SER A 706 6.65 8.31 -42.62
C SER A 706 5.93 8.60 -43.93
N THR A 707 4.94 9.49 -43.91
CA THR A 707 3.98 9.67 -45.00
C THR A 707 3.89 11.10 -45.52
N GLY A 708 4.54 12.07 -44.85
CA GLY A 708 4.65 13.44 -45.32
C GLY A 708 3.29 14.13 -45.48
N LEU A 709 2.87 14.33 -46.74
CA LEU A 709 1.62 14.98 -47.16
C LEU A 709 0.48 14.00 -47.50
N GLY A 710 0.69 12.68 -47.30
CA GLY A 710 -0.33 11.65 -47.52
C GLY A 710 0.09 10.55 -48.51
N ASP A 711 1.07 10.83 -49.38
CA ASP A 711 1.55 9.90 -50.43
C ASP A 711 2.58 8.85 -49.94
N GLY A 712 2.58 8.57 -48.64
CA GLY A 712 3.58 7.72 -48.02
C GLY A 712 3.46 6.23 -48.35
N ASN A 713 4.60 5.57 -48.48
CA ASN A 713 4.66 4.12 -48.68
C ASN A 713 4.22 3.36 -47.41
N TYR A 714 3.39 2.32 -47.58
CA TYR A 714 2.98 1.36 -46.56
C TYR A 714 4.15 0.85 -45.69
N TYR A 715 5.30 0.54 -46.31
CA TYR A 715 6.49 0.08 -45.59
C TYR A 715 7.13 1.16 -44.72
N GLY A 716 7.12 2.43 -45.19
CA GLY A 716 7.65 3.57 -44.45
C GLY A 716 6.83 3.84 -43.18
N TYR A 717 5.50 3.82 -43.29
CA TYR A 717 4.60 3.95 -42.14
C TYR A 717 4.80 2.83 -41.11
N ALA A 718 4.90 1.57 -41.56
CA ALA A 718 5.12 0.44 -40.67
C ALA A 718 6.49 0.50 -39.95
N ALA A 719 7.56 0.90 -40.65
CA ALA A 719 8.90 1.02 -40.08
C ALA A 719 8.99 2.12 -39.01
N VAL A 720 8.43 3.30 -39.29
CA VAL A 720 8.40 4.41 -38.32
C VAL A 720 7.56 4.05 -37.09
N CYS A 721 6.38 3.44 -37.29
CA CYS A 721 5.57 2.95 -36.19
C CYS A 721 6.31 1.91 -35.33
N ALA A 722 7.12 1.03 -35.93
CA ALA A 722 7.93 0.05 -35.19
C ALA A 722 8.88 0.74 -34.21
N VAL A 723 9.65 1.73 -34.68
CA VAL A 723 10.62 2.45 -33.83
C VAL A 723 9.90 3.22 -32.72
N VAL A 724 8.86 3.98 -33.06
CA VAL A 724 8.11 4.79 -32.09
C VAL A 724 7.44 3.92 -31.04
N TYR A 725 6.78 2.83 -31.45
CA TYR A 725 6.08 1.92 -30.54
C TYR A 725 7.04 1.12 -29.66
N PHE A 726 8.22 0.76 -30.17
CA PHE A 726 9.26 0.12 -29.36
C PHE A 726 9.69 1.02 -28.20
N VAL A 727 10.01 2.29 -28.48
CA VAL A 727 10.36 3.27 -27.44
C VAL A 727 9.18 3.55 -26.49
N ALA A 728 7.96 3.64 -27.03
CA ALA A 728 6.76 3.81 -26.21
C ALA A 728 6.53 2.63 -25.26
N CYS A 729 6.86 1.39 -25.67
CA CYS A 729 6.79 0.22 -24.79
C CYS A 729 7.77 0.31 -23.62
N PHE A 730 9.00 0.81 -23.81
CA PHE A 730 9.93 1.06 -22.70
C PHE A 730 9.34 2.03 -21.68
N TYR A 731 8.80 3.15 -22.16
CA TYR A 731 8.18 4.14 -21.30
C TYR A 731 6.97 3.56 -20.55
N ARG A 732 6.12 2.79 -21.23
CA ARG A 732 4.91 2.17 -20.66
C ARG A 732 5.18 1.28 -19.45
N HIS A 733 6.31 0.56 -19.42
CA HIS A 733 6.65 -0.42 -18.38
C HIS A 733 7.55 0.13 -17.28
N PHE A 734 8.50 1.01 -17.61
CA PHE A 734 9.55 1.42 -16.68
C PHE A 734 9.42 2.85 -16.16
N SER A 735 8.48 3.65 -16.69
CA SER A 735 8.21 4.98 -16.14
C SER A 735 7.63 4.89 -14.71
N VAL A 736 8.23 5.64 -13.78
CA VAL A 736 7.80 5.68 -12.38
C VAL A 736 6.83 6.84 -12.18
N HIS A 737 5.53 6.56 -12.22
CA HIS A 737 4.46 7.53 -11.98
C HIS A 737 3.57 7.11 -10.81
N ALA A 738 2.96 8.08 -10.11
CA ALA A 738 2.05 7.78 -9.00
C ALA A 738 0.79 7.01 -9.45
N LEU A 739 0.31 7.29 -10.67
CA LEU A 739 -0.76 6.53 -11.33
C LEU A 739 -0.30 6.03 -12.72
N PRO A 740 -0.67 4.80 -13.12
CA PRO A 740 -0.21 4.18 -14.37
C PRO A 740 -0.77 4.86 -15.64
N VAL A 741 -1.71 5.80 -15.48
CA VAL A 741 -2.41 6.46 -16.60
C VAL A 741 -1.46 7.33 -17.41
N ALA A 742 -0.47 7.96 -16.77
CA ALA A 742 0.57 8.75 -17.44
C ALA A 742 1.29 7.94 -18.53
N GLY A 743 1.71 6.72 -18.19
CA GLY A 743 2.41 5.82 -19.11
C GLY A 743 1.54 5.29 -20.25
N ILE A 744 0.21 5.30 -20.11
CA ILE A 744 -0.72 4.90 -21.18
C ILE A 744 -0.88 6.04 -22.19
N MET A 745 -1.03 7.29 -21.71
CA MET A 745 -1.30 8.44 -22.59
C MET A 745 -0.20 8.67 -23.62
N ILE A 746 1.07 8.57 -23.20
CA ILE A 746 2.18 8.79 -24.14
C ILE A 746 2.24 7.75 -25.26
N CYS A 747 1.63 6.57 -25.07
CA CYS A 747 1.54 5.54 -26.11
C CYS A 747 0.29 5.73 -26.97
N VAL A 748 -0.85 6.04 -26.34
CA VAL A 748 -2.15 6.14 -27.00
C VAL A 748 -2.24 7.40 -27.87
N THR A 749 -1.71 8.55 -27.43
CA THR A 749 -1.82 9.80 -28.19
C THR A 749 -1.07 9.78 -29.53
N PRO A 750 0.20 9.33 -29.63
CA PRO A 750 0.85 9.16 -30.92
C PRO A 750 0.12 8.18 -31.84
N THR A 751 -0.36 7.06 -31.28
CA THR A 751 -1.15 6.06 -32.00
C THR A 751 -2.43 6.66 -32.60
N LEU A 752 -3.10 7.55 -31.85
CA LEU A 752 -4.28 8.26 -32.32
C LEU A 752 -3.97 9.20 -33.48
N VAL A 753 -2.89 9.98 -33.40
CA VAL A 753 -2.49 10.91 -34.47
C VAL A 753 -2.11 10.16 -35.74
N LEU A 754 -1.26 9.15 -35.62
CA LEU A 754 -0.82 8.32 -36.74
C LEU A 754 -1.99 7.54 -37.37
N GLY A 755 -2.78 6.87 -36.54
CA GLY A 755 -3.86 6.01 -37.01
C GLY A 755 -5.03 6.76 -37.65
N THR A 756 -5.36 7.96 -37.15
CA THR A 756 -6.40 8.79 -37.78
C THR A 756 -5.90 9.43 -39.06
N SER A 757 -4.67 9.95 -39.10
CA SER A 757 -4.08 10.46 -40.35
C SER A 757 -3.98 9.38 -41.43
N TRP A 758 -3.63 8.14 -41.05
CA TRP A 758 -3.60 7.00 -41.98
C TRP A 758 -4.97 6.62 -42.52
N SER A 759 -5.99 6.58 -41.66
CA SER A 759 -7.36 6.28 -42.08
C SER A 759 -7.93 7.35 -43.02
N ASP A 760 -7.59 8.61 -42.76
CA ASP A 760 -8.09 9.78 -43.48
C ASP A 760 -7.53 9.81 -44.90
N SER A 761 -6.21 9.61 -45.02
CA SER A 761 -5.47 9.44 -46.29
C SER A 761 -6.01 8.32 -47.19
N GLN A 762 -6.36 7.16 -46.61
CA GLN A 762 -6.71 5.95 -47.40
C GLN A 762 -8.20 5.83 -47.75
N TYR A 763 -9.10 6.34 -46.90
CA TYR A 763 -10.54 6.13 -47.05
C TYR A 763 -11.34 7.38 -47.47
N ASN A 764 -10.73 8.57 -47.50
CA ASN A 764 -11.27 9.83 -48.06
C ASN A 764 -12.75 10.14 -47.71
N ALA A 765 -13.19 9.78 -46.50
CA ALA A 765 -14.55 10.02 -46.02
C ALA A 765 -14.56 11.19 -45.02
N LEU A 766 -15.03 12.36 -45.47
CA LEU A 766 -15.24 13.61 -44.71
C LEU A 766 -14.11 13.95 -43.73
N ASP A 767 -13.14 14.74 -44.20
CA ASP A 767 -11.78 14.67 -43.68
C ASP A 767 -11.40 15.76 -42.67
N VAL A 768 -10.74 15.34 -41.58
CA VAL A 768 -10.09 16.24 -40.62
C VAL A 768 -8.77 16.75 -41.21
N GLY A 769 -8.19 16.04 -42.17
CA GLY A 769 -6.86 16.24 -42.72
C GLY A 769 -5.82 15.34 -42.04
N GLU A 770 -4.55 15.66 -42.24
CA GLU A 770 -3.43 14.80 -41.83
C GLU A 770 -2.42 15.53 -40.93
N GLY A 771 -1.65 14.78 -40.12
CA GLY A 771 -0.50 15.30 -39.38
C GLY A 771 -0.83 16.40 -38.35
N TRP A 772 -0.42 17.64 -38.61
CA TRP A 772 -0.61 18.79 -37.71
C TRP A 772 -2.07 19.03 -37.33
N ARG A 773 -2.97 19.05 -38.33
CA ARG A 773 -4.38 19.39 -38.09
C ARG A 773 -5.04 18.37 -37.16
N VAL A 774 -4.74 17.09 -37.36
CA VAL A 774 -5.16 15.99 -36.49
C VAL A 774 -4.58 16.16 -35.09
N ALA A 775 -3.27 16.39 -34.96
CA ALA A 775 -2.61 16.52 -33.66
C ALA A 775 -3.21 17.64 -32.80
N VAL A 776 -3.49 18.80 -33.39
CA VAL A 776 -4.11 19.95 -32.69
C VAL A 776 -5.54 19.62 -32.27
N VAL A 777 -6.37 19.07 -33.16
CA VAL A 777 -7.76 18.70 -32.84
C VAL A 777 -7.81 17.66 -31.72
N ARG A 778 -6.88 16.70 -31.72
CA ARG A 778 -6.77 15.69 -30.65
C ARG A 778 -6.31 16.31 -29.33
N PHE A 779 -5.35 17.21 -29.33
CA PHE A 779 -4.92 17.89 -28.11
C PHE A 779 -6.05 18.73 -27.51
N VAL A 780 -6.72 19.56 -28.32
CA VAL A 780 -7.82 20.43 -27.87
C VAL A 780 -9.00 19.60 -27.34
N SER A 781 -9.41 18.54 -28.03
CA SER A 781 -10.51 17.67 -27.58
C SER A 781 -10.19 16.95 -26.26
N VAL A 782 -8.93 16.55 -26.06
CA VAL A 782 -8.48 15.97 -24.78
C VAL A 782 -8.53 17.00 -23.66
N VAL A 783 -8.00 18.22 -23.88
CA VAL A 783 -8.00 19.29 -22.87
C VAL A 783 -9.43 19.69 -22.51
N ALA A 784 -10.31 19.86 -23.50
CA ALA A 784 -11.71 20.13 -23.25
C ALA A 784 -12.37 19.03 -22.42
N GLY A 785 -12.15 17.75 -22.78
CA GLY A 785 -12.72 16.61 -22.05
C GLY A 785 -12.18 16.50 -20.62
N LEU A 786 -10.91 16.85 -20.42
CA LEU A 786 -10.28 16.91 -19.10
C LEU A 786 -10.84 18.04 -18.24
N SER A 787 -11.08 19.22 -18.81
CA SER A 787 -11.69 20.34 -18.09
C SER A 787 -13.09 19.98 -17.62
N VAL A 788 -13.89 19.37 -18.49
CA VAL A 788 -15.25 18.93 -18.14
C VAL A 788 -15.19 17.80 -17.10
N ALA A 789 -14.30 16.81 -17.24
CA ALA A 789 -14.09 15.79 -16.21
C ALA A 789 -13.64 16.39 -14.87
N PHE A 790 -12.82 17.43 -14.88
CA PHE A 790 -12.39 18.11 -13.66
C PHE A 790 -13.59 18.71 -12.92
N THR A 791 -14.54 19.32 -13.63
CA THR A 791 -15.76 19.86 -13.00
C THR A 791 -16.61 18.79 -12.30
N THR A 792 -16.66 17.55 -12.81
CA THR A 792 -17.38 16.43 -12.15
C THR A 792 -16.86 16.11 -10.75
N THR A 793 -15.59 16.39 -10.48
CA THR A 793 -15.01 16.15 -9.16
C THR A 793 -15.41 17.24 -8.16
N PHE A 794 -15.72 18.44 -8.64
CA PHE A 794 -16.12 19.60 -7.82
C PHE A 794 -17.63 19.84 -7.77
N PHE A 795 -18.43 19.13 -8.54
CA PHE A 795 -19.89 19.23 -8.54
C PHE A 795 -20.49 17.82 -8.59
N PRO A 796 -21.38 17.40 -7.66
CA PRO A 796 -22.09 18.20 -6.66
C PRO A 796 -21.38 18.29 -5.30
N ARG A 797 -20.48 17.34 -5.00
CA ARG A 797 -19.77 17.29 -3.71
C ARG A 797 -18.34 16.83 -3.89
N VAL A 798 -17.39 17.66 -3.47
CA VAL A 798 -15.98 17.29 -3.38
C VAL A 798 -15.79 16.20 -2.33
N ARG A 799 -15.37 15.00 -2.76
CA ARG A 799 -14.90 13.95 -1.84
C ARG A 799 -13.41 14.15 -1.59
N SER A 800 -13.08 14.75 -0.44
CA SER A 800 -11.68 14.95 -0.05
C SER A 800 -10.98 13.63 0.25
N SER A 801 -9.79 13.46 -0.32
CA SER A 801 -8.95 12.28 -0.12
C SER A 801 -8.44 12.21 1.32
N LYS A 802 -8.19 13.37 1.94
CA LYS A 802 -7.80 13.51 3.36
C LYS A 802 -8.87 12.90 4.30
N ALA A 803 -10.14 13.25 4.07
CA ALA A 803 -11.25 12.73 4.86
C ALA A 803 -11.43 11.21 4.68
N ALA A 804 -11.24 10.70 3.45
CA ALA A 804 -11.30 9.27 3.17
C ALA A 804 -10.15 8.50 3.86
N PHE A 805 -8.93 9.05 3.86
CA PHE A 805 -7.79 8.49 4.56
C PHE A 805 -8.04 8.42 6.08
N ARG A 806 -8.50 9.53 6.67
CA ARG A 806 -8.83 9.63 8.09
C ARG A 806 -9.88 8.60 8.53
N LYS A 807 -10.99 8.47 7.79
CA LYS A 807 -12.04 7.49 8.10
C LYS A 807 -11.54 6.05 8.05
N LYS A 808 -10.70 5.72 7.07
CA LYS A 808 -10.10 4.38 6.96
C LYS A 808 -9.11 4.11 8.10
N LEU A 809 -8.34 5.12 8.51
CA LEU A 809 -7.41 5.01 9.64
C LEU A 809 -8.15 4.85 10.99
N ALA A 810 -9.26 5.59 11.18
CA ALA A 810 -10.15 5.42 12.32
C ALA A 810 -10.73 4.00 12.39
N ALA A 811 -11.24 3.48 11.27
CA ALA A 811 -11.73 2.10 11.22
C ALA A 811 -10.63 1.07 11.55
N THR A 812 -9.38 1.30 11.15
CA THR A 812 -8.27 0.42 11.57
C THR A 812 -7.93 0.54 13.05
N LEU A 813 -8.10 1.73 13.65
CA LEU A 813 -7.90 1.94 15.09
C LEU A 813 -8.96 1.21 15.93
N GLU A 814 -10.22 1.21 15.48
CA GLU A 814 -11.31 0.45 16.10
C GLU A 814 -11.07 -1.07 16.05
N ASN A 815 -10.55 -1.59 14.94
CA ASN A 815 -10.23 -3.01 14.80
C ASN A 815 -9.17 -3.50 15.82
N LEU A 816 -8.41 -2.60 16.47
CA LEU A 816 -7.48 -3.00 17.53
C LEU A 816 -8.22 -3.55 18.77
N ASN A 817 -9.44 -3.08 19.05
CA ASN A 817 -10.25 -3.61 20.15
C ASN A 817 -10.70 -5.03 19.90
N GLU A 818 -11.04 -5.33 18.64
CA GLU A 818 -11.37 -6.68 18.21
C GLU A 818 -10.16 -7.61 18.37
N LEU A 819 -8.95 -7.14 18.02
CA LEU A 819 -7.72 -7.90 18.25
C LEU A 819 -7.46 -8.17 19.74
N GLN A 820 -7.61 -7.16 20.60
CA GLN A 820 -7.47 -7.34 22.06
C GLN A 820 -8.43 -8.40 22.58
N ASN A 821 -9.71 -8.32 22.18
CA ASN A 821 -10.74 -9.28 22.59
C ASN A 821 -10.39 -10.71 22.13
N GLN A 822 -10.02 -10.87 20.86
CA GLN A 822 -9.66 -12.19 20.31
C GLN A 822 -8.42 -12.79 20.99
N VAL A 823 -7.42 -11.98 21.33
CA VAL A 823 -6.23 -12.44 22.06
C VAL A 823 -6.56 -12.84 23.51
N CYS A 824 -7.41 -12.07 24.20
CA CYS A 824 -7.90 -12.43 25.54
C CYS A 824 -8.69 -13.75 25.53
N ASN A 825 -9.62 -13.91 24.58
CA ASN A 825 -10.43 -15.13 24.49
C ASN A 825 -9.57 -16.35 24.19
N PHE A 826 -8.54 -16.22 23.34
CA PHE A 826 -7.60 -17.30 23.12
C PHE A 826 -6.82 -17.70 24.37
N ALA A 827 -6.46 -16.74 25.24
CA ALA A 827 -5.82 -17.05 26.52
C ALA A 827 -6.74 -17.87 27.44
N LEU A 828 -8.04 -17.52 27.48
CA LEU A 828 -9.04 -18.26 28.26
C LEU A 828 -9.33 -19.64 27.67
N GLU A 829 -9.50 -19.76 26.35
CA GLU A 829 -9.67 -21.05 25.67
C GLU A 829 -8.50 -22.01 25.94
N ARG A 830 -7.27 -21.47 26.06
CA ARG A 830 -6.07 -22.24 26.41
C ARG A 830 -5.99 -22.64 27.89
N TYR A 831 -6.63 -21.86 28.76
CA TYR A 831 -6.75 -22.19 30.18
C TYR A 831 -7.78 -23.30 30.39
N ASP A 832 -8.93 -23.22 29.71
CA ASP A 832 -9.97 -24.24 29.77
C ASP A 832 -9.52 -25.54 29.09
N ASP A 833 -8.89 -25.45 27.92
CA ASP A 833 -8.42 -26.58 27.13
C ASP A 833 -6.93 -26.43 26.71
N PRO A 834 -5.99 -27.15 27.37
CA PRO A 834 -4.56 -27.08 27.05
C PRO A 834 -4.18 -27.58 25.64
N ASN A 835 -5.10 -28.30 24.97
CA ASN A 835 -4.92 -28.86 23.64
C ASN A 835 -5.22 -27.86 22.50
N VAL A 836 -5.87 -26.73 22.79
CA VAL A 836 -6.07 -25.67 21.80
C VAL A 836 -4.70 -25.10 21.41
N ARG A 837 -4.38 -25.05 20.11
CA ARG A 837 -3.12 -24.52 19.57
C ARG A 837 -3.38 -23.73 18.30
N ILE A 838 -2.46 -22.83 17.96
CA ILE A 838 -2.55 -22.06 16.72
C ILE A 838 -2.45 -23.00 15.52
N ARG A 839 -3.46 -22.93 14.64
CA ARG A 839 -3.45 -23.73 13.40
C ARG A 839 -2.36 -23.22 12.46
N VAL A 840 -1.54 -24.13 11.95
CA VAL A 840 -0.48 -23.81 10.97
C VAL A 840 -1.08 -23.30 9.65
N VAL A 841 -2.24 -23.81 9.27
CA VAL A 841 -2.97 -23.45 8.05
C VAL A 841 -4.32 -22.84 8.40
N ASP A 842 -4.63 -21.70 7.79
CA ASP A 842 -5.93 -21.01 7.87
C ASP A 842 -6.40 -20.64 9.29
N ASP A 843 -5.48 -20.16 10.13
CA ASP A 843 -5.85 -19.53 11.39
C ASP A 843 -6.60 -18.20 11.16
N ARG A 844 -7.71 -18.01 11.89
CA ARG A 844 -8.61 -16.85 11.73
C ARG A 844 -7.95 -15.56 12.20
N LEU A 845 -7.44 -15.55 13.44
CA LEU A 845 -6.84 -14.35 14.03
C LEU A 845 -5.57 -13.92 13.28
N SER A 846 -4.70 -14.86 12.93
CA SER A 846 -3.52 -14.58 12.10
C SER A 846 -3.89 -13.98 10.74
N ASN A 847 -4.98 -14.46 10.11
CA ASN A 847 -5.49 -13.94 8.86
C ASN A 847 -6.09 -12.52 9.00
N ASP A 848 -6.79 -12.25 10.10
CA ASP A 848 -7.38 -10.95 10.40
C ASP A 848 -6.31 -9.88 10.65
N ILE A 849 -5.30 -10.18 11.50
CA ILE A 849 -4.14 -9.31 11.71
C ILE A 849 -3.41 -9.04 10.40
N ARG A 850 -3.19 -10.08 9.58
CA ARG A 850 -2.56 -9.94 8.26
C ARG A 850 -3.39 -9.04 7.33
N GLY A 851 -4.71 -9.21 7.33
CA GLY A 851 -5.64 -8.37 6.57
C GLY A 851 -5.55 -6.90 6.97
N LEU A 852 -5.46 -6.61 8.28
CA LEU A 852 -5.27 -5.26 8.81
C LEU A 852 -3.94 -4.65 8.37
N LEU A 853 -2.83 -5.40 8.48
CA LEU A 853 -1.51 -4.93 8.04
C LEU A 853 -1.46 -4.63 6.54
N LEU A 854 -2.13 -5.42 5.70
CA LEU A 854 -2.25 -5.15 4.26
C LEU A 854 -3.09 -3.91 3.96
N ARG A 855 -4.19 -3.71 4.70
CA ARG A 855 -5.00 -2.47 4.60
C ARG A 855 -4.18 -1.25 4.98
N LEU A 856 -3.40 -1.32 6.08
CA LEU A 856 -2.50 -0.26 6.51
C LEU A 856 -1.40 0.02 5.47
N ALA A 857 -0.80 -1.01 4.85
CA ALA A 857 0.17 -0.83 3.78
C ALA A 857 -0.44 -0.14 2.55
N ALA A 858 -1.67 -0.51 2.17
CA ALA A 858 -2.38 0.14 1.08
C ALA A 858 -2.71 1.61 1.39
N LEU A 859 -3.07 1.94 2.64
CA LEU A 859 -3.27 3.32 3.08
C LEU A 859 -2.00 4.17 2.95
N LYS A 860 -0.83 3.64 3.33
CA LYS A 860 0.45 4.33 3.14
C LYS A 860 0.71 4.69 1.68
N GLY A 861 0.30 3.83 0.74
CA GLY A 861 0.36 4.13 -0.70
C GLY A 861 -0.48 5.34 -1.11
N THR A 862 -1.70 5.47 -0.58
CA THR A 862 -2.60 6.60 -0.87
C THR A 862 -2.07 7.94 -0.37
N MET A 863 -1.22 7.94 0.66
CA MET A 863 -0.61 9.15 1.23
C MET A 863 0.26 9.91 0.21
N ARG A 864 0.84 9.21 -0.79
CA ARG A 864 1.59 9.84 -1.87
C ARG A 864 0.71 10.70 -2.77
N SER A 865 -0.52 10.27 -3.05
CA SER A 865 -1.46 11.02 -3.88
C SER A 865 -2.00 12.26 -3.17
N ILE A 866 -2.17 12.21 -1.84
CA ILE A 866 -2.71 13.33 -1.04
C ILE A 866 -1.85 14.60 -1.15
N LYS A 867 -0.54 14.46 -1.42
CA LYS A 867 0.37 15.61 -1.66
C LYS A 867 -0.06 16.51 -2.83
N TYR A 868 -0.80 15.96 -3.80
CA TYR A 868 -1.30 16.71 -4.95
C TYR A 868 -2.65 17.40 -4.68
N GLU A 869 -3.30 17.14 -3.53
CA GLU A 869 -4.50 17.88 -3.12
C GLU A 869 -4.09 19.27 -2.64
N THR A 870 -4.42 20.31 -3.42
CA THR A 870 -4.13 21.69 -3.01
C THR A 870 -4.76 21.98 -1.64
N PRO A 871 -4.00 22.45 -0.65
CA PRO A 871 -4.50 22.74 0.69
C PRO A 871 -5.36 24.02 0.68
N LEU A 872 -6.63 23.87 0.27
CA LEU A 872 -7.58 24.96 0.14
C LEU A 872 -7.96 25.60 1.49
N THR A 873 -8.07 24.80 2.55
CA THR A 873 -8.39 25.28 3.91
C THR A 873 -7.15 25.41 4.80
N GLY A 874 -6.10 24.66 4.51
CA GLY A 874 -4.85 24.63 5.28
C GLY A 874 -4.02 23.36 5.01
N ALA A 875 -2.75 23.39 5.43
CA ALA A 875 -1.82 22.29 5.21
C ALA A 875 -2.28 21.02 5.95
N TRP A 876 -2.06 19.85 5.36
CA TRP A 876 -2.43 18.57 5.99
C TRP A 876 -1.32 18.12 6.96
N PRO A 877 -1.65 17.69 8.20
CA PRO A 877 -0.66 17.29 9.21
C PRO A 877 -0.04 15.92 8.89
N THR A 878 0.78 15.88 7.85
CA THR A 878 1.38 14.67 7.25
C THR A 878 2.16 13.87 8.28
N GLU A 879 3.00 14.53 9.08
CA GLU A 879 3.86 13.89 10.09
C GLU A 879 3.05 13.19 11.20
N LYS A 880 2.01 13.85 11.71
CA LYS A 880 1.13 13.28 12.76
C LYS A 880 0.40 12.04 12.25
N TYR A 881 -0.09 12.07 11.01
CA TYR A 881 -0.74 10.92 10.39
C TYR A 881 0.24 9.78 10.08
N GLU A 882 1.48 10.09 9.70
CA GLU A 882 2.51 9.09 9.48
C GLU A 882 2.90 8.41 10.80
N LYS A 883 3.07 9.19 11.87
CA LYS A 883 3.36 8.66 13.21
C LYS A 883 2.21 7.79 13.73
N LEU A 884 0.97 8.25 13.59
CA LEU A 884 -0.22 7.48 13.98
C LEU A 884 -0.33 6.16 13.18
N HIS A 885 -0.06 6.19 11.87
CA HIS A 885 -0.01 4.99 11.04
C HIS A 885 1.05 3.99 11.53
N ARG A 886 2.25 4.46 11.86
CA ARG A 886 3.33 3.62 12.41
C ARG A 886 2.94 2.97 13.73
N LEU A 887 2.32 3.73 14.65
CA LEU A 887 1.85 3.21 15.94
C LEU A 887 0.80 2.11 15.76
N ILE A 888 -0.21 2.29 14.92
CA ILE A 888 -1.26 1.27 14.66
C ILE A 888 -0.64 -0.01 14.06
N VAL A 889 0.34 0.15 13.15
CA VAL A 889 1.09 -0.99 12.58
C VAL A 889 1.89 -1.73 13.65
N SER A 890 2.51 -1.00 14.57
CA SER A 890 3.29 -1.57 15.67
C SER A 890 2.41 -2.31 16.68
N ILE A 891 1.30 -1.69 17.14
CA ILE A 891 0.33 -2.33 18.04
C ILE A 891 -0.21 -3.64 17.45
N SER A 892 -0.59 -3.63 16.17
CA SER A 892 -1.10 -4.83 15.48
C SER A 892 -0.08 -5.98 15.46
N GLN A 893 1.22 -5.67 15.41
CA GLN A 893 2.29 -6.67 15.45
C GLN A 893 2.60 -7.15 16.86
N LEU A 894 2.57 -6.25 17.86
CA LEU A 894 2.73 -6.65 19.26
C LEU A 894 1.62 -7.62 19.68
N TYR A 895 0.37 -7.42 19.22
CA TYR A 895 -0.70 -8.40 19.41
C TYR A 895 -0.41 -9.74 18.74
N PHE A 896 0.18 -9.75 17.54
CA PHE A 896 0.60 -10.99 16.88
C PHE A 896 1.68 -11.73 17.69
N LEU A 897 2.65 -11.01 18.25
CA LEU A 897 3.68 -11.59 19.12
C LEU A 897 3.09 -12.12 20.43
N HIS A 898 2.16 -11.38 21.04
CA HIS A 898 1.46 -11.78 22.26
C HIS A 898 0.63 -13.06 22.05
N TYR A 899 -0.09 -13.13 20.93
CA TYR A 899 -0.85 -14.32 20.53
C TYR A 899 0.06 -15.56 20.39
N ARG A 900 1.21 -15.41 19.73
CA ARG A 900 2.21 -16.48 19.58
C ARG A 900 2.88 -16.88 20.89
N LEU A 901 2.96 -15.98 21.85
CA LEU A 901 3.51 -16.25 23.17
C LEU A 901 2.59 -17.19 23.96
N LEU A 902 1.29 -16.90 24.00
CA LEU A 902 0.28 -17.71 24.70
C LEU A 902 0.21 -19.15 24.18
N ASP A 903 0.45 -19.34 22.87
CA ASP A 903 0.53 -20.66 22.23
C ASP A 903 1.75 -21.47 22.67
N GLN A 904 2.81 -20.85 23.21
CA GLN A 904 4.03 -21.56 23.63
C GLN A 904 4.04 -22.03 25.08
N VAL A 905 3.09 -21.58 25.90
CA VAL A 905 2.99 -21.98 27.31
C VAL A 905 2.74 -23.49 27.41
N LYS A 906 3.50 -24.19 28.25
CA LYS A 906 3.35 -25.64 28.45
C LYS A 906 2.39 -25.94 29.59
N ASP A 907 2.64 -25.38 30.77
CA ASP A 907 1.82 -25.55 31.96
C ASP A 907 0.78 -24.43 32.05
N THR A 908 -0.37 -24.69 31.44
CA THR A 908 -1.46 -23.73 31.25
C THR A 908 -2.12 -23.36 32.57
N ASP A 909 -2.30 -24.33 33.45
CA ASP A 909 -3.09 -24.22 34.67
C ASP A 909 -2.39 -23.30 35.68
N ALA A 910 -1.06 -23.39 35.75
CA ALA A 910 -0.24 -22.53 36.60
C ALA A 910 0.00 -21.15 35.97
N TRP A 911 0.47 -21.08 34.71
CA TRP A 911 1.07 -19.85 34.18
C TRP A 911 0.11 -18.91 33.46
N ILE A 912 -0.97 -19.40 32.81
CA ILE A 912 -1.92 -18.52 32.14
C ILE A 912 -2.61 -17.57 33.13
N PRO A 913 -3.09 -18.02 34.31
CA PRO A 913 -3.63 -17.11 35.32
C PRO A 913 -2.63 -16.05 35.78
N HIS A 914 -1.35 -16.42 35.94
CA HIS A 914 -0.29 -15.46 36.25
C HIS A 914 -0.16 -14.41 35.15
N MET A 915 -0.12 -14.82 33.88
CA MET A 915 0.02 -13.90 32.75
C MET A 915 -1.19 -12.98 32.59
N ILE A 916 -2.42 -13.48 32.76
CA ILE A 916 -3.67 -12.70 32.76
C ILE A 916 -3.64 -11.65 33.87
N ASN A 917 -3.17 -12.04 35.07
CA ASN A 917 -3.02 -11.13 36.21
C ASN A 917 -1.93 -10.08 35.95
N ARG A 918 -0.76 -10.46 35.39
CA ARG A 918 0.32 -9.52 35.01
C ARG A 918 -0.08 -8.58 33.89
N ALA A 919 -0.95 -9.02 32.99
CA ALA A 919 -1.50 -8.20 31.91
C ALA A 919 -2.57 -7.21 32.38
N ALA A 920 -3.03 -7.33 33.64
CA ALA A 920 -4.19 -6.64 34.21
C ALA A 920 -5.54 -6.96 33.52
N TRP A 921 -5.63 -8.07 32.78
CA TRP A 921 -6.86 -8.46 32.08
C TRP A 921 -7.97 -8.93 33.02
N ASN A 922 -7.61 -9.41 34.22
CA ASN A 922 -8.54 -9.72 35.31
C ASN A 922 -9.27 -8.44 35.80
N ARG A 923 -8.62 -7.28 35.77
CA ARG A 923 -9.21 -6.03 36.28
C ARG A 923 -10.15 -5.42 35.25
N GLN A 924 -11.46 -5.58 35.46
CA GLN A 924 -12.51 -5.00 34.60
C GLN A 924 -12.33 -3.48 34.38
N GLU A 925 -11.93 -2.75 35.42
CA GLU A 925 -11.67 -1.30 35.33
C GLU A 925 -10.57 -0.97 34.32
N PHE A 926 -9.49 -1.76 34.30
CA PHE A 926 -8.38 -1.53 33.38
C PHE A 926 -8.78 -1.82 31.93
N LEU A 927 -9.48 -2.93 31.69
CA LEU A 927 -9.93 -3.32 30.34
C LEU A 927 -10.98 -2.33 29.78
N SER A 928 -11.89 -1.82 30.62
CA SER A 928 -12.86 -0.81 30.21
C SER A 928 -12.20 0.52 29.80
N GLN A 929 -11.14 0.93 30.50
CA GLN A 929 -10.34 2.11 30.14
C GLN A 929 -9.61 1.92 28.81
N LEU A 930 -9.03 0.74 28.57
CA LEU A 930 -8.37 0.41 27.30
C LEU A 930 -9.32 0.55 26.12
N ILE A 931 -10.49 -0.12 26.17
CA ILE A 931 -11.47 -0.16 25.09
C ILE A 931 -12.13 1.21 24.86
N SER A 932 -12.41 1.95 25.94
CA SER A 932 -13.01 3.28 25.83
C SER A 932 -12.06 4.29 25.20
N LEU A 933 -10.77 4.29 25.54
CA LEU A 933 -9.78 5.21 24.98
C LEU A 933 -9.59 5.01 23.47
N THR A 934 -9.44 3.76 23.03
CA THR A 934 -9.28 3.42 21.60
C THR A 934 -10.56 3.69 20.80
N SER A 935 -11.73 3.40 21.35
CA SER A 935 -13.03 3.67 20.71
C SER A 935 -13.29 5.17 20.60
N MET A 936 -13.01 5.91 21.67
CA MET A 936 -13.08 7.37 21.69
C MET A 936 -12.12 7.98 20.66
N ALA A 937 -10.86 7.55 20.62
CA ALA A 937 -9.89 8.03 19.64
C ALA A 937 -10.31 7.69 18.20
N SER A 938 -10.84 6.49 17.95
CA SER A 938 -11.37 6.10 16.64
C SER A 938 -12.53 7.00 16.22
N GLU A 939 -13.52 7.18 17.10
CA GLU A 939 -14.74 7.91 16.74
C GLU A 939 -14.52 9.41 16.64
N SER A 940 -13.71 9.98 17.54
CA SER A 940 -13.23 11.36 17.44
C SER A 940 -12.51 11.61 16.12
N LEU A 941 -11.64 10.68 15.70
CA LEU A 941 -10.95 10.78 14.42
C LEU A 941 -11.93 10.61 13.25
N ARG A 942 -12.91 9.71 13.33
CA ARG A 942 -13.90 9.45 12.26
C ARG A 942 -14.79 10.66 12.02
N LEU A 943 -15.41 11.16 13.08
CA LEU A 943 -16.44 12.20 13.07
C LEU A 943 -15.87 13.62 13.14
N LYS A 944 -14.56 13.79 13.40
CA LYS A 944 -13.93 15.08 13.72
C LYS A 944 -14.47 15.70 15.00
N ILE A 945 -14.69 14.89 16.03
CA ILE A 945 -15.18 15.35 17.32
C ILE A 945 -14.01 15.46 18.27
N GLU A 946 -13.86 16.62 18.90
CA GLU A 946 -12.84 16.88 19.92
C GLU A 946 -12.88 15.84 21.03
N MET A 947 -11.71 15.49 21.57
CA MET A 947 -11.63 14.61 22.74
C MET A 947 -11.74 15.43 24.02
N PRO A 948 -12.10 14.81 25.16
CA PRO A 948 -11.97 15.46 26.46
C PRO A 948 -10.52 15.88 26.75
N GLU A 949 -10.30 16.99 27.46
CA GLU A 949 -8.94 17.35 27.93
C GLU A 949 -8.46 16.41 29.02
N ILE A 950 -9.34 15.89 29.86
CA ILE A 950 -8.96 14.85 30.81
C ILE A 950 -9.28 13.51 30.17
N THR A 951 -8.25 12.80 29.75
CA THR A 951 -8.37 11.41 29.32
C THR A 951 -7.69 10.49 30.33
N THR A 952 -8.13 9.24 30.40
CA THR A 952 -7.48 8.20 31.22
C THR A 952 -6.22 7.64 30.55
N ALA A 953 -5.59 8.36 29.60
CA ALA A 953 -4.45 7.96 28.79
C ALA A 953 -3.13 7.88 29.58
N THR A 954 -3.17 7.09 30.65
CA THR A 954 -2.06 6.73 31.52
C THR A 954 -2.10 5.21 31.73
N LEU A 955 -2.48 4.44 30.70
CA LEU A 955 -2.63 2.98 30.79
C LEU A 955 -1.30 2.32 31.15
N SER A 956 -0.21 2.79 30.54
CA SER A 956 1.15 2.34 30.83
C SER A 956 1.54 2.52 32.31
N ILE A 957 1.20 3.66 32.92
CA ILE A 957 1.48 3.95 34.34
C ILE A 957 0.56 3.15 35.25
N LYS A 958 -0.73 3.06 34.93
CA LYS A 958 -1.68 2.25 35.71
C LYS A 958 -1.31 0.78 35.68
N HIS A 959 -0.80 0.28 34.56
CA HIS A 959 -0.26 -1.07 34.47
C HIS A 959 0.94 -1.25 35.41
N LEU A 960 1.86 -0.28 35.46
CA LEU A 960 2.97 -0.29 36.42
C LEU A 960 2.49 -0.21 37.89
N GLU A 961 1.40 0.50 38.17
CA GLU A 961 0.77 0.54 39.50
C GLU A 961 0.23 -0.83 39.92
N VAL A 962 -0.54 -1.46 39.02
CA VAL A 962 -1.05 -2.81 39.21
C VAL A 962 0.10 -3.78 39.52
N LEU A 963 1.22 -3.68 38.80
CA LEU A 963 2.42 -4.47 39.07
C LEU A 963 3.05 -4.16 40.43
N SER A 964 3.21 -2.88 40.79
CA SER A 964 3.79 -2.44 42.06
C SER A 964 2.97 -2.90 43.28
N GLU A 965 1.64 -2.84 43.19
CA GLU A 965 0.71 -3.36 44.19
C GLU A 965 0.87 -4.88 44.34
N MET A 966 0.95 -5.60 43.22
CA MET A 966 1.12 -7.06 43.23
C MET A 966 2.46 -7.49 43.85
N TRP A 967 3.52 -6.72 43.67
CA TRP A 967 4.84 -7.02 44.24
C TRP A 967 5.05 -6.45 45.65
N GLY A 968 4.12 -5.65 46.17
CA GLY A 968 4.20 -5.02 47.48
C GLY A 968 5.32 -3.98 47.58
N THR A 969 5.68 -3.32 46.47
CA THR A 969 6.81 -2.40 46.41
C THR A 969 6.39 -1.02 45.94
N ASN A 970 6.95 0.03 46.54
CA ASN A 970 6.68 1.41 46.15
C ASN A 970 7.46 1.83 44.87
N SER A 971 8.47 1.04 44.48
CA SER A 971 9.31 1.27 43.30
C SER A 971 8.61 0.92 41.99
N VAL A 972 8.67 1.79 40.99
CA VAL A 972 8.26 1.47 39.61
C VAL A 972 9.34 0.64 38.94
N SER A 973 9.06 -0.64 38.70
CA SER A 973 9.94 -1.54 37.94
C SER A 973 9.15 -2.29 36.87
N LEU A 974 9.78 -2.60 35.75
CA LEU A 974 9.23 -3.46 34.71
C LEU A 974 9.80 -4.89 34.78
N ASN A 975 10.52 -5.19 35.87
CA ASN A 975 11.14 -6.49 36.07
C ASN A 975 10.21 -7.40 36.88
N GLU A 976 9.95 -8.62 36.37
CA GLU A 976 9.10 -9.59 37.07
C GLU A 976 9.74 -10.02 38.39
N ARG A 977 8.92 -10.05 39.45
CA ARG A 977 9.33 -10.51 40.78
C ARG A 977 8.46 -11.70 41.18
N MET A 978 9.10 -12.84 41.43
CA MET A 978 8.47 -14.07 41.92
C MET A 978 9.15 -14.46 43.23
N TYR A 979 8.35 -14.63 44.29
CA TYR A 979 8.84 -14.96 45.62
C TYR A 979 8.54 -16.43 45.94
N ALA A 980 9.46 -17.11 46.62
CA ALA A 980 9.27 -18.51 47.01
C ALA A 980 8.08 -18.67 47.99
N GLU A 981 7.28 -19.72 47.85
CA GLU A 981 6.20 -20.04 48.78
C GLU A 981 6.77 -20.32 50.19
N ARG A 982 6.23 -19.64 51.21
CA ARG A 982 6.55 -19.96 52.62
C ARG A 982 5.98 -21.33 52.97
N ARG A 983 6.83 -22.27 53.40
CA ARG A 983 6.37 -23.51 54.04
C ARG A 983 5.53 -23.16 55.28
N LYS A 984 4.32 -23.73 55.37
CA LYS A 984 3.36 -23.52 56.49
C LYS A 984 3.96 -23.78 57.89
N SER A 985 5.09 -24.48 57.99
CA SER A 985 5.78 -24.82 59.24
C SER A 985 6.52 -23.67 59.92
N GLU A 986 6.84 -22.57 59.22
CA GLU A 986 7.61 -21.43 59.76
C GLU A 986 6.74 -20.27 60.29
N VAL A 987 5.42 -20.47 60.35
CA VAL A 987 4.44 -19.41 60.69
C VAL A 987 4.56 -18.94 62.15
N LEU A 988 5.24 -19.70 63.03
CA LEU A 988 5.21 -19.44 64.48
C LEU A 988 6.41 -18.67 65.07
N GLN A 989 7.48 -18.36 64.32
CA GLN A 989 8.69 -17.81 64.97
C GLN A 989 9.37 -16.57 64.39
N THR A 990 8.82 -15.84 63.42
CA THR A 990 9.46 -14.54 63.08
C THR A 990 8.52 -13.47 62.53
N ARG A 991 8.04 -12.63 63.46
CA ARG A 991 7.42 -11.32 63.19
C ARG A 991 8.50 -10.24 62.96
N ARG A 992 9.54 -10.56 62.19
CA ARG A 992 10.50 -9.57 61.62
C ARG A 992 10.39 -9.64 60.11
N ARG A 993 10.26 -8.48 59.45
CA ARG A 993 10.26 -8.29 58.00
C ARG A 993 11.62 -8.75 57.42
N GLY A 994 11.82 -10.06 57.27
CA GLY A 994 12.90 -10.59 56.45
C GLY A 994 12.59 -10.36 54.97
N LEU A 995 13.58 -9.94 54.18
CA LEU A 995 13.46 -9.83 52.73
C LEU A 995 12.94 -11.15 52.15
N GLN A 996 11.83 -11.11 51.42
CA GLN A 996 11.35 -12.28 50.68
C GLN A 996 12.41 -12.66 49.64
N LYS A 997 12.91 -13.90 49.71
CA LYS A 997 13.89 -14.41 48.75
C LYS A 997 13.22 -14.60 47.39
N LEU A 998 13.80 -14.01 46.35
CA LEU A 998 13.36 -14.20 44.96
C LEU A 998 13.59 -15.66 44.54
N ASP A 999 12.60 -16.23 43.87
CA ASP A 999 12.65 -17.58 43.34
C ASP A 999 13.19 -17.57 41.91
N PHE A 1000 14.52 -17.56 41.81
CA PHE A 1000 15.21 -17.55 40.52
C PHE A 1000 14.99 -18.83 39.71
N GLU A 1001 14.68 -19.96 40.35
CA GLU A 1001 14.46 -21.24 39.67
C GLU A 1001 13.16 -21.20 38.85
N ASN A 1002 12.07 -20.71 39.45
CA ASN A 1002 10.81 -20.53 38.74
C ASN A 1002 10.85 -19.39 37.72
N LEU A 1003 11.57 -18.28 38.00
CA LEU A 1003 11.76 -17.17 37.05
C LEU A 1003 12.55 -17.58 35.80
N LEU A 1004 13.57 -18.43 35.96
CA LEU A 1004 14.39 -18.93 34.85
C LEU A 1004 13.78 -20.13 34.13
N SER A 1005 12.68 -20.70 34.66
CA SER A 1005 11.92 -21.77 34.01
C SER A 1005 11.39 -21.36 32.63
N HIS A 1006 11.06 -22.33 31.77
CA HIS A 1006 10.54 -22.06 30.43
C HIS A 1006 9.33 -21.12 30.44
N ASP A 1007 8.33 -21.46 31.26
CA ASP A 1007 7.07 -20.71 31.32
C ASP A 1007 7.21 -19.42 32.15
N GLY A 1008 8.11 -19.40 33.15
CA GLY A 1008 8.51 -18.19 33.87
C GLY A 1008 9.10 -17.11 32.95
N ARG A 1009 9.98 -17.49 32.03
CA ARG A 1009 10.50 -16.56 31.01
C ARG A 1009 9.40 -16.04 30.08
N LEU A 1010 8.46 -16.90 29.66
CA LEU A 1010 7.33 -16.48 28.83
C LEU A 1010 6.45 -15.45 29.56
N ASN A 1011 6.24 -15.62 30.86
CA ASN A 1011 5.52 -14.64 31.68
C ASN A 1011 6.24 -13.27 31.72
N VAL A 1012 7.57 -13.26 31.88
CA VAL A 1012 8.39 -12.03 31.83
C VAL A 1012 8.22 -11.32 30.48
N VAL A 1013 8.25 -12.07 29.38
CA VAL A 1013 8.06 -11.54 28.02
C VAL A 1013 6.64 -11.01 27.81
N ALA A 1014 5.63 -11.70 28.32
CA ALA A 1014 4.24 -11.26 28.23
C ALA A 1014 4.02 -9.92 28.95
N LEU A 1015 4.62 -9.75 30.12
CA LEU A 1015 4.61 -8.49 30.87
C LEU A 1015 5.19 -7.33 30.06
N ILE A 1016 6.34 -7.55 29.40
CA ILE A 1016 7.00 -6.55 28.54
C ILE A 1016 6.12 -6.18 27.35
N ILE A 1017 5.60 -7.18 26.62
CA ILE A 1017 4.77 -6.95 25.43
C ILE A 1017 3.50 -6.17 25.79
N ASN A 1018 2.84 -6.52 26.90
CA ASN A 1018 1.63 -5.83 27.36
C ASN A 1018 1.91 -4.36 27.68
N HIS A 1019 3.01 -4.08 28.38
CA HIS A 1019 3.40 -2.70 28.67
C HIS A 1019 3.65 -1.88 27.39
N MET A 1020 4.33 -2.47 26.40
CA MET A 1020 4.58 -1.82 25.11
C MET A 1020 3.29 -1.52 24.35
N ILE A 1021 2.31 -2.44 24.37
CA ILE A 1021 0.99 -2.24 23.76
C ILE A 1021 0.30 -1.03 24.41
N TYR A 1022 0.22 -0.99 25.75
CA TYR A 1022 -0.46 0.08 26.47
C TYR A 1022 0.19 1.45 26.24
N LYS A 1023 1.53 1.51 26.23
CA LYS A 1023 2.28 2.74 25.92
C LYS A 1023 2.01 3.25 24.50
N GLN A 1024 1.99 2.36 23.51
CA GLN A 1024 1.73 2.75 22.12
C GLN A 1024 0.29 3.22 21.91
N ILE A 1025 -0.67 2.66 22.66
CA ILE A 1025 -2.06 3.11 22.68
C ILE A 1025 -2.16 4.50 23.31
N ASP A 1026 -1.53 4.74 24.48
CA ASP A 1026 -1.47 6.07 25.11
C ASP A 1026 -0.93 7.12 24.11
N GLN A 1027 0.19 6.82 23.43
CA GLN A 1027 0.76 7.71 22.41
C GLN A 1027 -0.16 7.94 21.20
N ALA A 1028 -0.87 6.89 20.75
CA ALA A 1028 -1.80 7.02 19.64
C ALA A 1028 -2.99 7.92 20.03
N VAL A 1029 -3.50 7.79 21.24
CA VAL A 1029 -4.58 8.63 21.79
C VAL A 1029 -4.12 10.08 21.90
N LEU A 1030 -2.94 10.35 22.46
CA LEU A 1030 -2.38 11.71 22.55
C LEU A 1030 -2.18 12.35 21.16
N LEU A 1031 -1.73 11.58 20.16
CA LEU A 1031 -1.62 12.06 18.78
C LEU A 1031 -2.99 12.37 18.15
N VAL A 1032 -4.00 11.54 18.40
CA VAL A 1032 -5.38 11.81 17.95
C VAL A 1032 -5.92 13.06 18.65
N LYS A 1033 -5.67 13.23 19.95
CA LYS A 1033 -5.98 14.45 20.71
C LYS A 1033 -5.35 15.68 20.06
N GLY A 1034 -4.07 15.57 19.71
CA GLY A 1034 -3.33 16.59 18.98
C GLY A 1034 -3.82 16.87 17.54
N LEU A 1035 -4.65 16.00 16.96
CA LEU A 1035 -5.28 16.17 15.65
C LEU A 1035 -6.69 16.78 15.74
N VAL A 1036 -7.50 16.35 16.71
CA VAL A 1036 -8.93 16.73 16.78
C VAL A 1036 -9.21 17.85 17.80
N GLY A 1037 -8.28 18.12 18.72
CA GLY A 1037 -8.43 19.15 19.75
C GLY A 1037 -9.16 18.66 21.00
N GLU A 1038 -9.33 19.59 21.96
CA GLU A 1038 -9.87 19.35 23.30
C GLU A 1038 -11.20 20.08 23.51
N LYS A 1039 -12.20 19.37 24.04
CA LYS A 1039 -13.59 19.85 24.18
C LYS A 1039 -13.92 20.48 25.54
N TYR A 1040 -13.17 20.18 26.58
CA TYR A 1040 -13.42 20.68 27.94
C TYR A 1040 -12.13 21.31 28.43
N ASN A 1041 -12.17 22.49 29.04
CA ASN A 1041 -10.97 23.14 29.58
C ASN A 1041 -11.07 23.16 31.10
N TYR A 1042 -10.20 22.42 31.79
CA TYR A 1042 -10.11 22.32 33.23
C TYR A 1042 -8.83 23.03 33.70
N ASP A 1043 -8.94 23.88 34.73
CA ASP A 1043 -7.76 24.49 35.35
C ASP A 1043 -7.00 23.42 36.14
N ALA A 1044 -5.68 23.30 35.90
CA ALA A 1044 -4.81 22.35 36.59
C ALA A 1044 -4.84 22.53 38.11
N ARG A 1045 -5.10 23.76 38.60
CA ARG A 1045 -5.23 24.07 40.04
C ARG A 1045 -6.34 23.28 40.74
N LEU A 1046 -7.34 22.76 40.00
CA LEU A 1046 -8.41 21.94 40.56
C LEU A 1046 -7.86 20.65 41.22
N PHE A 1047 -6.75 20.13 40.73
CA PHE A 1047 -6.16 18.87 41.21
C PHE A 1047 -5.10 19.06 42.30
N ASP A 1048 -4.71 20.31 42.57
CA ASP A 1048 -3.77 20.69 43.63
C ASP A 1048 -4.50 21.06 44.95
N LEU A 1049 -5.83 21.25 44.89
CA LEU A 1049 -6.73 21.44 46.03
C LEU A 1049 -7.10 20.09 46.67
#